data_AF-V5F4I4-F1
#
_entry.id   AF-V5F4I4-F1
#
_cell.length_a   1.000
_cell.length_b   1.000
_cell.length_c   1.000
_cell.angle_alpha   90.00
_cell.angle_beta   90.00
_cell.angle_gamma   90.00
#
_symmetry.space_group_name_H-M   'P 1'
#
loop_
_entity.id
_entity.type
_entity.pdbx_description
1 polymer ?
#
loop_
_entity_poly.entity_id
_entity_poly.type
_entity_poly.pdbx_seq_one_letter_code
_entity_poly.pdbx_strand_id
1 'polypeptide(L)'
;MNKHALAILIGLALAGCNSESNTNSTSQPQVKEPVTASQPVVTPVVHESVAASEMTPATVLQSTVTDAQEVSQSAILPISPLKADDAAYKSTGIPDSVINVAPVNCTETFQSVGKLQDAAEDLVSAIKDKDNPTQPAANTTLCLADGTYDDDLELKISGFKVAAENPGQVTLKGGEVSVAMGGQDSQFQGFILDGVKFDSALINTRLSSSDICQDCRISEVSVLNAVGENEYGNLVKVYGGGTLLDHNIFSGKTIKNPMVSLVREKGLTPEHRAHKIVVYKNYFANRPPADGKIYAGSKDNDYEAIRTGLSETHGEDSNSFVVANLFENIQGEAEVISNKASHNTISFNTIRNSYGSLTNRHGHANTIENNFIIGDGYPLAGGIRIGDSDHQVNNNYIEGARYLSSTHHGGIVLLGSDSATKDGNGTGNGYQLVQDVHVSHNTIVDSVNSFNLDGGGKKHQPNHVFIDHNIVEQAIGPVFKSSDRGLPENSEIIGNLFSGQQVADSDGIKQSDLASQNRFESAVLARGGDDNLFRPTVDSPDLTVAMQATQALNSVYDMDGQLRSGTTSIGADEVTDQSVRTVKPLTFADVGPVNYKVTKPAPIVVTAPIKNSNFENWLTDWDNGQGDYYTVTGQNAFSGQTLELANNGSISQEVDVLPNHHYELSAFVKGNYALSIDGKELTKGEVSGDQYKWVTAPYDSESATSVDLSLSIPEYVTVKAPIADPDFTNYYHKDASSWIIHEESGDVGSSSDSAFTEKGSMRLRFKLENDATNNFQDQPGVSQVVDGLPTNTDVTFSMYYCDKMHDDSIASLGFGAKTVAAKSLQGKSLASKVVHNKDLADAAKGTYKDCFKQVSTTFNTGDNGSVELFANLIIDPTLTSDQVKANENYTKGKLEVRIDHFALTYQAKASDDLTANFDEVRLATRTDQNTPKTDD
;
A
#
# COMPACT_ATOMS: atom_id res chain seq x y z
N MET A 1 3.66 46.41 -1.48
CA MET A 1 3.21 46.53 -0.07
C MET A 1 1.71 46.83 -0.11
N ASN A 2 0.79 46.13 0.55
CA ASN A 2 0.88 44.93 1.40
C ASN A 2 -0.45 44.15 1.18
N LYS A 3 -0.43 42.93 0.62
CA LYS A 3 -0.63 41.63 1.30
C LYS A 3 -1.84 41.50 2.25
N HIS A 4 -2.55 40.38 2.07
CA HIS A 4 -3.58 39.74 2.92
C HIS A 4 -5.03 40.27 2.89
N ALA A 5 -5.81 39.73 1.95
CA ALA A 5 -7.17 39.26 2.22
C ALA A 5 -7.60 38.18 1.21
N LEU A 6 -8.35 37.17 1.71
CA LEU A 6 -9.22 36.22 1.03
C LEU A 6 -8.72 34.76 0.81
N ALA A 7 -8.89 33.93 1.84
CA ALA A 7 -8.91 32.46 1.75
C ALA A 7 -9.80 31.87 2.86
N ILE A 8 -11.09 31.65 2.58
CA ILE A 8 -12.05 30.88 3.40
C ILE A 8 -13.02 30.16 2.45
N LEU A 9 -13.43 28.93 2.80
CA LEU A 9 -14.18 27.93 1.99
C LEU A 9 -13.32 27.35 0.84
N ILE A 10 -12.78 26.13 0.94
CA ILE A 10 -13.48 24.85 1.20
C ILE A 10 -12.58 23.94 2.06
N GLY A 11 -13.16 23.28 3.06
CA GLY A 11 -12.42 22.37 3.94
C GLY A 11 -13.28 21.82 5.06
N LEU A 12 -14.19 20.89 4.75
CA LEU A 12 -14.96 20.11 5.73
C LEU A 12 -15.74 18.96 5.04
N ALA A 13 -15.00 17.94 4.58
CA ALA A 13 -15.49 16.57 4.36
C ALA A 13 -14.30 15.67 3.98
N LEU A 14 -13.76 14.92 4.94
CA LEU A 14 -13.00 13.66 4.78
C LEU A 14 -12.41 13.27 6.16
N ALA A 15 -13.25 12.67 7.00
CA ALA A 15 -12.82 12.03 8.24
C ALA A 15 -13.79 10.86 8.53
N GLY A 16 -13.32 9.65 8.24
CA GLY A 16 -13.93 8.37 8.63
C GLY A 16 -12.77 7.36 8.66
N CYS A 17 -12.15 7.12 9.81
CA CYS A 17 -12.60 6.18 10.84
C CYS A 17 -12.44 4.72 10.38
N ASN A 18 -11.22 4.19 10.55
CA ASN A 18 -10.96 2.76 10.67
C ASN A 18 -10.47 2.48 12.09
N SER A 19 -11.23 1.70 12.84
CA SER A 19 -10.82 1.02 14.07
C SER A 19 -11.55 -0.32 14.08
N GLU A 20 -10.81 -1.41 13.93
CA GLU A 20 -11.38 -2.75 13.87
C GLU A 20 -11.82 -3.20 15.27
N SER A 21 -13.12 -3.46 15.42
CA SER A 21 -13.68 -4.13 16.60
C SER A 21 -14.93 -4.94 16.19
N ASN A 22 -14.72 -6.17 15.75
CA ASN A 22 -15.79 -7.09 15.36
C ASN A 22 -16.32 -7.87 16.58
N THR A 23 -17.43 -7.42 17.17
CA THR A 23 -18.29 -8.26 18.02
C THR A 23 -19.76 -7.91 17.78
N ASN A 24 -20.57 -8.92 17.43
CA ASN A 24 -22.02 -8.81 17.46
C ASN A 24 -22.65 -10.16 17.77
N SER A 25 -23.24 -10.29 18.96
CA SER A 25 -23.88 -11.52 19.44
C SER A 25 -25.40 -11.46 19.31
N THR A 26 -26.02 -12.56 18.90
CA THR A 26 -27.48 -12.78 19.02
C THR A 26 -27.78 -14.20 19.51
N SER A 27 -28.97 -14.45 20.06
CA SER A 27 -29.31 -15.65 20.87
C SER A 27 -30.74 -16.13 20.59
N GLN A 28 -31.23 -17.33 20.99
CA GLN A 28 -30.87 -18.30 22.05
C GLN A 28 -31.04 -19.75 21.47
N PRO A 29 -31.25 -20.89 22.22
CA PRO A 29 -31.18 -21.20 23.66
C PRO A 29 -30.50 -22.56 24.03
N GLN A 30 -30.58 -22.90 25.32
CA GLN A 30 -29.97 -24.01 26.08
C GLN A 30 -30.24 -25.49 25.69
N VAL A 31 -29.17 -26.30 25.85
CA VAL A 31 -29.06 -27.67 26.45
C VAL A 31 -29.42 -28.94 25.65
N LYS A 32 -28.40 -29.79 25.43
CA LYS A 32 -28.34 -31.19 25.93
C LYS A 32 -26.91 -31.78 25.99
N GLU A 33 -26.75 -32.84 26.78
CA GLU A 33 -25.51 -33.47 27.25
C GLU A 33 -24.61 -34.14 26.18
N PRO A 34 -23.31 -34.37 26.48
CA PRO A 34 -22.32 -34.84 25.49
C PRO A 34 -22.38 -36.35 25.23
N VAL A 35 -22.07 -36.74 23.99
CA VAL A 35 -21.83 -38.14 23.60
C VAL A 35 -20.35 -38.32 23.28
N THR A 36 -19.73 -39.31 23.93
CA THR A 36 -18.31 -39.65 23.78
C THR A 36 -18.03 -40.25 22.41
N ALA A 37 -17.04 -39.71 21.68
CA ALA A 37 -16.51 -40.29 20.45
C ALA A 37 -15.01 -40.59 20.60
N SER A 38 -14.57 -41.73 20.05
CA SER A 38 -13.28 -42.36 20.29
C SER A 38 -12.12 -41.74 19.50
N GLN A 39 -10.94 -41.68 20.12
CA GLN A 39 -9.67 -41.37 19.45
C GLN A 39 -9.34 -42.39 18.33
N PRO A 40 -8.90 -41.95 17.14
CA PRO A 40 -8.13 -42.77 16.22
C PRO A 40 -6.64 -42.76 16.60
N VAL A 41 -5.97 -43.89 16.36
CA VAL A 41 -4.57 -44.13 16.72
C VAL A 41 -3.62 -43.43 15.74
N VAL A 42 -2.72 -42.60 16.25
CA VAL A 42 -1.59 -42.05 15.48
C VAL A 42 -0.50 -43.11 15.37
N THR A 43 -0.05 -43.40 14.14
CA THR A 43 1.13 -44.23 13.87
C THR A 43 2.26 -43.31 13.40
N PRO A 44 3.46 -43.34 14.00
CA PRO A 44 4.53 -42.42 13.62
C PRO A 44 5.11 -42.78 12.24
N VAL A 45 5.21 -41.79 11.36
CA VAL A 45 5.95 -41.90 10.10
C VAL A 45 7.39 -41.42 10.33
N VAL A 46 8.36 -42.19 9.83
CA VAL A 46 9.79 -41.89 9.98
C VAL A 46 10.21 -40.92 8.86
N HIS A 47 10.88 -39.83 9.23
CA HIS A 47 11.57 -38.97 8.26
C HIS A 47 12.88 -39.63 7.81
N GLU A 48 13.02 -39.91 6.52
CA GLU A 48 14.32 -40.22 5.90
C GLU A 48 14.95 -38.94 5.35
N SER A 49 16.17 -38.64 5.79
CA SER A 49 17.00 -37.57 5.22
C SER A 49 17.74 -38.08 3.98
N VAL A 50 17.60 -37.37 2.86
CA VAL A 50 18.35 -37.68 1.62
C VAL A 50 19.48 -36.66 1.48
N ALA A 51 20.72 -37.14 1.46
CA ALA A 51 21.90 -36.30 1.28
C ALA A 51 22.03 -35.82 -0.18
N ALA A 52 22.55 -34.60 -0.35
CA ALA A 52 22.71 -33.96 -1.65
C ALA A 52 23.66 -34.73 -2.59
N SER A 53 23.31 -34.74 -3.88
CA SER A 53 24.20 -35.15 -4.98
C SER A 53 24.76 -33.91 -5.66
N GLU A 54 26.06 -33.89 -5.91
CA GLU A 54 26.75 -32.79 -6.60
C GLU A 54 26.21 -32.60 -8.03
N MET A 55 25.92 -31.36 -8.42
CA MET A 55 25.78 -30.94 -9.81
C MET A 55 26.63 -29.70 -10.08
N THR A 56 27.27 -29.70 -11.25
CA THR A 56 28.28 -28.71 -11.64
C THR A 56 27.67 -27.33 -11.96
N PRO A 57 28.33 -26.21 -11.58
CA PRO A 57 27.77 -24.87 -11.75
C PRO A 57 27.73 -24.42 -13.22
N ALA A 58 26.64 -23.76 -13.59
CA ALA A 58 26.53 -23.02 -14.85
C ALA A 58 27.23 -21.64 -14.75
N THR A 59 27.75 -21.16 -15.87
CA THR A 59 28.61 -19.96 -15.92
C THR A 59 27.84 -18.68 -15.62
N VAL A 60 28.18 -18.01 -14.51
CA VAL A 60 27.65 -16.68 -14.16
C VAL A 60 28.29 -15.59 -15.02
N LEU A 61 27.47 -14.75 -15.64
CA LEU A 61 27.90 -13.47 -16.23
C LEU A 61 27.91 -12.40 -15.13
N GLN A 62 29.09 -11.95 -14.74
CA GLN A 62 29.25 -10.89 -13.74
C GLN A 62 28.90 -9.51 -14.34
N SER A 63 27.92 -8.83 -13.76
CA SER A 63 27.70 -7.40 -13.98
C SER A 63 28.55 -6.59 -12.99
N THR A 64 29.65 -6.01 -13.45
CA THR A 64 30.48 -5.11 -12.65
C THR A 64 29.82 -3.74 -12.51
N VAL A 65 29.62 -3.30 -11.26
CA VAL A 65 29.33 -1.89 -10.97
C VAL A 65 30.59 -1.06 -11.30
N THR A 66 30.43 0.00 -12.09
CA THR A 66 31.51 0.95 -12.39
C THR A 66 31.10 2.36 -12.02
N ASP A 67 32.01 3.05 -11.32
CA ASP A 67 31.89 4.44 -10.91
C ASP A 67 31.47 5.41 -12.02
N ALA A 68 30.83 6.50 -11.62
CA ALA A 68 30.42 7.58 -12.52
C ALA A 68 31.64 8.32 -13.10
N GLN A 69 32.07 7.94 -14.30
CA GLN A 69 32.95 8.76 -15.13
C GLN A 69 32.14 9.67 -16.06
N GLU A 70 32.60 10.91 -16.22
CA GLU A 70 32.13 11.81 -17.28
C GLU A 70 32.47 11.19 -18.65
N VAL A 71 31.44 10.77 -19.40
CA VAL A 71 31.60 10.23 -20.76
C VAL A 71 30.99 11.19 -21.77
N SER A 72 31.80 11.63 -22.74
CA SER A 72 31.38 12.49 -23.84
C SER A 72 30.33 11.82 -24.73
N GLN A 73 29.32 12.59 -25.14
CA GLN A 73 28.30 12.19 -26.13
C GLN A 73 28.91 11.39 -27.29
N SER A 74 28.48 10.13 -27.42
CA SER A 74 28.84 9.25 -28.53
C SER A 74 27.61 8.99 -29.41
N ALA A 75 27.87 8.70 -30.69
CA ALA A 75 26.91 8.91 -31.78
C ALA A 75 25.56 8.18 -31.63
N ILE A 76 24.51 8.90 -32.01
CA ILE A 76 23.15 8.40 -32.18
C ILE A 76 23.17 7.23 -33.18
N LEU A 77 22.82 6.02 -32.73
CA LEU A 77 22.50 4.91 -33.61
C LEU A 77 20.98 4.91 -33.86
N PRO A 78 20.52 4.96 -35.13
CA PRO A 78 19.10 4.87 -35.42
C PRO A 78 18.57 3.48 -35.03
N ILE A 79 17.49 3.46 -34.26
CA ILE A 79 16.79 2.22 -33.92
C ILE A 79 16.17 1.63 -35.18
N SER A 80 16.29 0.31 -35.33
CA SER A 80 15.64 -0.42 -36.43
C SER A 80 14.13 -0.19 -36.35
N PRO A 81 13.44 0.28 -37.42
CA PRO A 81 12.06 0.74 -37.33
C PRO A 81 11.15 -0.38 -36.81
N LEU A 82 10.35 -0.04 -35.79
CA LEU A 82 9.26 -0.85 -35.23
C LEU A 82 8.44 -1.49 -36.36
N LYS A 83 8.27 -2.82 -36.31
CA LYS A 83 7.52 -3.58 -37.31
C LYS A 83 6.65 -4.65 -36.67
N ALA A 84 5.46 -4.79 -37.24
CA ALA A 84 4.48 -5.88 -37.13
C ALA A 84 3.59 -5.96 -35.86
N ASP A 85 4.08 -5.75 -34.64
CA ASP A 85 3.36 -6.21 -33.43
C ASP A 85 2.17 -5.35 -32.93
N ASP A 86 1.94 -4.14 -33.45
CA ASP A 86 0.86 -3.28 -32.93
C ASP A 86 -0.57 -3.77 -33.26
N ALA A 87 -0.75 -4.96 -33.86
CA ALA A 87 -2.06 -5.49 -34.23
C ALA A 87 -2.98 -5.76 -33.02
N ALA A 88 -2.42 -6.29 -31.93
CA ALA A 88 -3.14 -6.46 -30.66
C ALA A 88 -3.46 -5.10 -30.02
N TYR A 89 -2.53 -4.14 -30.04
CA TYR A 89 -2.80 -2.80 -29.51
C TYR A 89 -3.89 -2.07 -30.32
N LYS A 90 -3.92 -2.23 -31.65
CA LYS A 90 -4.96 -1.66 -32.53
C LYS A 90 -6.36 -2.20 -32.24
N SER A 91 -6.52 -3.45 -31.79
CA SER A 91 -7.87 -3.98 -31.53
C SER A 91 -8.57 -3.32 -30.35
N THR A 92 -7.83 -2.61 -29.48
CA THR A 92 -8.42 -1.76 -28.44
C THR A 92 -9.23 -0.59 -29.02
N GLY A 93 -9.01 -0.21 -30.29
CA GLY A 93 -9.66 0.93 -30.95
C GLY A 93 -8.83 2.20 -31.05
N ILE A 94 -7.55 2.19 -30.65
CA ILE A 94 -6.64 3.33 -30.84
C ILE A 94 -6.46 3.68 -32.33
N PRO A 95 -6.32 4.97 -32.69
CA PRO A 95 -6.20 5.41 -34.07
C PRO A 95 -4.80 5.10 -34.65
N ASP A 96 -4.74 4.70 -35.93
CA ASP A 96 -3.47 4.42 -36.65
C ASP A 96 -2.44 5.57 -36.61
N SER A 97 -2.90 6.81 -36.40
CA SER A 97 -2.07 8.01 -36.28
C SER A 97 -1.20 8.05 -35.03
N VAL A 98 -1.58 7.37 -33.93
CA VAL A 98 -0.78 7.35 -32.70
C VAL A 98 0.46 6.44 -32.81
N ILE A 99 0.34 5.38 -33.60
CA ILE A 99 1.35 4.33 -33.75
C ILE A 99 2.57 4.83 -34.52
N ASN A 100 2.39 5.77 -35.44
CA ASN A 100 3.47 6.36 -36.22
C ASN A 100 3.75 7.78 -35.72
N VAL A 101 4.98 8.03 -35.26
CA VAL A 101 5.45 9.39 -34.99
C VAL A 101 5.95 10.01 -36.30
N ALA A 102 5.39 11.17 -36.68
CA ALA A 102 5.78 11.85 -37.90
C ALA A 102 7.17 12.51 -37.75
N PRO A 103 8.02 12.48 -38.79
CA PRO A 103 9.28 13.23 -38.81
C PRO A 103 9.03 14.74 -38.60
N VAL A 104 9.94 15.40 -37.89
CA VAL A 104 9.93 16.86 -37.81
C VAL A 104 10.35 17.45 -39.16
N ASN A 105 9.59 18.45 -39.64
CA ASN A 105 9.87 19.17 -40.87
C ASN A 105 9.73 20.67 -40.59
N CYS A 106 10.85 21.31 -40.24
CA CYS A 106 10.86 22.71 -39.79
C CYS A 106 10.44 23.67 -40.92
N THR A 107 9.49 24.55 -40.62
CA THR A 107 9.18 25.74 -41.44
C THR A 107 10.20 26.84 -41.18
N GLU A 108 10.59 27.01 -39.91
CA GLU A 108 11.65 27.90 -39.47
C GLU A 108 12.37 27.30 -38.25
N THR A 109 13.69 27.47 -38.17
CA THR A 109 14.51 27.04 -37.03
C THR A 109 15.10 28.25 -36.30
N PHE A 110 14.81 28.35 -35.01
CA PHE A 110 15.30 29.40 -34.11
C PHE A 110 16.54 28.94 -33.35
N GLN A 111 17.47 29.86 -33.12
CA GLN A 111 18.77 29.58 -32.49
C GLN A 111 18.79 29.84 -30.97
N SER A 112 17.67 30.25 -30.38
CA SER A 112 17.56 30.63 -28.97
C SER A 112 16.09 30.58 -28.51
N VAL A 113 15.87 30.15 -27.26
CA VAL A 113 14.55 29.99 -26.62
C VAL A 113 13.66 31.21 -26.81
N GLY A 114 14.13 32.41 -26.43
CA GLY A 114 13.34 33.64 -26.52
C GLY A 114 12.85 33.98 -27.94
N LYS A 115 13.60 33.62 -29.00
CA LYS A 115 13.16 33.86 -30.39
C LYS A 115 12.07 32.89 -30.85
N LEU A 116 12.12 31.64 -30.38
CA LEU A 116 11.04 30.68 -30.61
C LEU A 116 9.77 31.14 -29.88
N GLN A 117 9.91 31.63 -28.64
CA GLN A 117 8.82 32.19 -27.85
C GLN A 117 8.19 33.41 -28.54
N ASP A 118 8.99 34.39 -28.96
CA ASP A 118 8.52 35.58 -29.70
C ASP A 118 7.72 35.16 -30.96
N ALA A 119 8.28 34.25 -31.78
CA ALA A 119 7.64 33.79 -33.01
C ALA A 119 6.34 33.01 -32.76
N ALA A 120 6.28 32.21 -31.70
CA ALA A 120 5.06 31.48 -31.31
C ALA A 120 3.96 32.42 -30.81
N GLU A 121 4.31 33.44 -30.01
CA GLU A 121 3.37 34.47 -29.55
C GLU A 121 2.87 35.37 -30.69
N ASP A 122 3.71 35.67 -31.68
CA ASP A 122 3.32 36.36 -32.92
C ASP A 122 2.30 35.54 -33.74
N LEU A 123 2.51 34.23 -33.93
CA LEU A 123 1.54 33.36 -34.62
C LEU A 123 0.21 33.25 -33.87
N VAL A 124 0.26 33.04 -32.55
CA VAL A 124 -0.95 33.03 -31.69
C VAL A 124 -1.69 34.36 -31.74
N SER A 125 -0.97 35.48 -31.86
CA SER A 125 -1.56 36.80 -32.03
C SER A 125 -2.17 36.99 -33.43
N ALA A 126 -1.54 36.45 -34.48
CA ALA A 126 -2.04 36.51 -35.84
C ALA A 126 -3.36 35.75 -36.03
N ILE A 127 -3.52 34.59 -35.39
CA ILE A 127 -4.75 33.76 -35.46
C ILE A 127 -5.99 34.47 -34.92
N LYS A 128 -5.83 35.43 -33.99
CA LYS A 128 -6.95 36.20 -33.41
C LYS A 128 -7.61 37.14 -34.43
N ASP A 129 -6.91 37.48 -35.52
CA ASP A 129 -7.44 38.27 -36.63
C ASP A 129 -7.51 37.42 -37.90
N LYS A 130 -8.74 37.05 -38.30
CA LYS A 130 -9.02 36.17 -39.43
C LYS A 130 -8.54 36.72 -40.78
N ASP A 131 -8.35 38.04 -40.90
CA ASP A 131 -7.88 38.68 -42.12
C ASP A 131 -6.35 38.92 -42.12
N ASN A 132 -5.64 38.53 -41.06
CA ASN A 132 -4.19 38.73 -40.94
C ASN A 132 -3.41 37.77 -41.88
N PRO A 133 -2.60 38.29 -42.84
CA PRO A 133 -1.85 37.47 -43.78
C PRO A 133 -0.65 36.72 -43.17
N THR A 134 -0.31 36.95 -41.89
CA THR A 134 0.78 36.25 -41.17
C THR A 134 0.28 35.09 -40.30
N GLN A 135 -0.97 34.65 -40.45
CA GLN A 135 -1.43 33.39 -39.86
C GLN A 135 -0.56 32.21 -40.32
N PRO A 136 -0.37 31.18 -39.47
CA PRO A 136 0.35 29.98 -39.88
C PRO A 136 -0.36 29.28 -41.03
N ALA A 137 0.43 28.79 -41.99
CA ALA A 137 -0.07 27.88 -43.00
C ALA A 137 -0.32 26.49 -42.38
N ALA A 138 -1.12 25.67 -43.06
CA ALA A 138 -1.30 24.28 -42.63
C ALA A 138 0.07 23.56 -42.54
N ASN A 139 0.31 22.88 -41.43
CA ASN A 139 1.58 22.21 -41.07
C ASN A 139 2.76 23.16 -40.73
N THR A 140 2.53 24.45 -40.44
CA THR A 140 3.59 25.33 -39.89
C THR A 140 4.22 24.67 -38.66
N THR A 141 5.55 24.57 -38.69
CA THR A 141 6.36 23.93 -37.65
C THR A 141 7.51 24.87 -37.28
N LEU A 142 7.48 25.40 -36.05
CA LEU A 142 8.57 26.18 -35.48
C LEU A 142 9.53 25.24 -34.75
N CYS A 143 10.82 25.31 -35.05
CA CYS A 143 11.83 24.44 -34.46
C CYS A 143 12.82 25.20 -33.56
N LEU A 144 13.21 24.63 -32.42
CA LEU A 144 14.43 25.05 -31.72
C LEU A 144 15.61 24.25 -32.26
N ALA A 145 16.71 24.93 -32.61
CA ALA A 145 17.95 24.28 -33.03
C ALA A 145 18.55 23.41 -31.90
N ASP A 146 19.37 22.44 -32.29
CA ASP A 146 20.05 21.54 -31.35
C ASP A 146 20.87 22.32 -30.31
N GLY A 147 20.73 21.96 -29.03
CA GLY A 147 21.40 22.66 -27.94
C GLY A 147 20.94 22.25 -26.54
N THR A 148 21.69 22.71 -25.54
CA THR A 148 21.24 22.73 -24.14
C THR A 148 21.01 24.17 -23.73
N TYR A 149 19.85 24.44 -23.13
CA TYR A 149 19.35 25.76 -22.81
C TYR A 149 18.94 25.79 -21.32
N ASP A 150 19.41 26.80 -20.59
CA ASP A 150 19.08 27.06 -19.19
C ASP A 150 18.17 28.30 -18.99
N ASP A 151 17.81 28.98 -20.09
CA ASP A 151 16.79 30.03 -20.14
C ASP A 151 15.39 29.49 -19.79
N ASP A 152 14.54 30.37 -19.24
CA ASP A 152 13.11 30.11 -19.06
C ASP A 152 12.37 30.07 -20.42
N LEU A 153 11.31 29.26 -20.53
CA LEU A 153 10.46 29.13 -21.74
C LEU A 153 8.96 29.19 -21.39
N GLU A 154 8.27 30.25 -21.82
CA GLU A 154 6.80 30.31 -21.85
C GLU A 154 6.31 30.12 -23.29
N LEU A 155 5.90 28.91 -23.65
CA LEU A 155 5.51 28.54 -25.01
C LEU A 155 3.98 28.52 -25.18
N LYS A 156 3.48 29.29 -26.15
CA LYS A 156 2.06 29.33 -26.53
C LYS A 156 1.88 28.72 -27.92
N ILE A 157 1.06 27.68 -28.04
CA ILE A 157 0.82 26.96 -29.29
C ILE A 157 -0.68 27.00 -29.60
N SER A 158 -1.09 27.36 -30.82
CA SER A 158 -2.49 27.24 -31.25
C SER A 158 -2.55 27.09 -32.77
N GLY A 159 -2.99 25.95 -33.30
CA GLY A 159 -3.10 25.73 -34.75
C GLY A 159 -1.79 25.43 -35.48
N PHE A 160 -0.69 25.16 -34.79
CA PHE A 160 0.62 24.87 -35.38
C PHE A 160 1.46 23.91 -34.51
N LYS A 161 2.63 23.50 -35.02
CA LYS A 161 3.58 22.62 -34.34
C LYS A 161 4.78 23.39 -33.79
N VAL A 162 5.24 23.02 -32.60
CA VAL A 162 6.57 23.37 -32.10
C VAL A 162 7.36 22.09 -31.84
N ALA A 163 8.63 22.06 -32.26
CA ALA A 163 9.47 20.88 -32.16
C ALA A 163 10.94 21.20 -31.83
N ALA A 164 11.69 20.20 -31.39
CA ALA A 164 13.14 20.18 -31.56
C ALA A 164 13.47 19.98 -33.06
N GLU A 165 14.47 20.68 -33.59
CA GLU A 165 14.92 20.52 -34.99
C GLU A 165 15.29 19.06 -35.28
N ASN A 166 16.14 18.48 -34.42
CA ASN A 166 16.35 17.04 -34.33
C ASN A 166 15.80 16.53 -32.97
N PRO A 167 14.79 15.65 -32.95
CA PRO A 167 14.24 15.08 -31.71
C PRO A 167 15.31 14.54 -30.76
N GLY A 168 15.22 14.93 -29.49
CA GLY A 168 16.18 14.56 -28.45
C GLY A 168 17.49 15.36 -28.43
N GLN A 169 17.71 16.27 -29.38
CA GLN A 169 18.90 17.15 -29.40
C GLN A 169 18.66 18.54 -28.77
N VAL A 170 17.44 18.80 -28.30
CA VAL A 170 17.09 20.01 -27.55
C VAL A 170 16.81 19.65 -26.10
N THR A 171 17.67 20.12 -25.19
CA THR A 171 17.53 19.94 -23.75
C THR A 171 17.29 21.28 -23.07
N LEU A 172 16.15 21.45 -22.41
CA LEU A 172 15.89 22.55 -21.46
C LEU A 172 16.26 22.06 -20.06
N LYS A 173 17.04 22.86 -19.32
CA LYS A 173 17.63 22.43 -18.05
C LYS A 173 17.58 23.49 -16.95
N GLY A 174 16.87 23.22 -15.86
CA GLY A 174 16.85 24.06 -14.65
C GLY A 174 16.07 25.38 -14.71
N GLY A 175 15.84 25.94 -15.90
CA GLY A 175 14.94 27.08 -16.13
C GLY A 175 13.48 26.75 -15.88
N GLU A 176 12.63 27.76 -15.73
CA GLU A 176 11.17 27.62 -15.66
C GLU A 176 10.60 27.32 -17.05
N VAL A 177 9.75 26.29 -17.16
CA VAL A 177 9.12 25.90 -18.41
C VAL A 177 7.61 25.82 -18.24
N SER A 178 6.88 26.41 -19.19
CA SER A 178 5.43 26.36 -19.29
C SER A 178 5.03 26.24 -20.76
N VAL A 179 4.27 25.20 -21.10
CA VAL A 179 3.73 24.98 -22.46
C VAL A 179 2.21 25.00 -22.41
N ALA A 180 1.59 25.98 -23.07
CA ALA A 180 0.14 26.16 -23.14
C ALA A 180 -0.36 25.99 -24.58
N MET A 181 -1.18 24.97 -24.82
CA MET A 181 -1.67 24.61 -26.16
C MET A 181 -3.18 24.88 -26.29
N GLY A 182 -3.59 25.50 -27.39
CA GLY A 182 -4.98 25.76 -27.77
C GLY A 182 -5.25 25.31 -29.21
N GLY A 183 -6.39 25.69 -29.76
CA GLY A 183 -6.74 25.49 -31.16
C GLY A 183 -6.85 24.03 -31.61
N GLN A 184 -6.94 23.85 -32.92
CA GLN A 184 -7.05 22.56 -33.60
C GLN A 184 -5.67 22.06 -34.03
N ASP A 185 -5.39 20.75 -33.94
CA ASP A 185 -4.19 20.09 -34.46
C ASP A 185 -2.83 20.62 -33.95
N SER A 186 -2.81 21.32 -32.81
CA SER A 186 -1.58 21.82 -32.18
C SER A 186 -0.62 20.68 -31.79
N GLN A 187 0.69 20.89 -31.88
CA GLN A 187 1.67 19.82 -31.59
C GLN A 187 2.90 20.31 -30.84
N PHE A 188 3.40 19.48 -29.93
CA PHE A 188 4.67 19.67 -29.22
C PHE A 188 5.49 18.38 -29.28
N GLN A 189 6.71 18.42 -29.84
CA GLN A 189 7.50 17.20 -30.09
C GLN A 189 9.01 17.32 -29.82
N GLY A 190 9.59 16.26 -29.24
CA GLY A 190 11.03 15.99 -29.35
C GLY A 190 11.94 16.69 -28.34
N PHE A 191 11.39 17.37 -27.33
CA PHE A 191 12.16 18.08 -26.30
C PHE A 191 12.55 17.17 -25.11
N ILE A 192 13.74 17.38 -24.56
CA ILE A 192 14.13 16.87 -23.24
C ILE A 192 14.01 18.03 -22.23
N LEU A 193 13.27 17.80 -21.15
CA LEU A 193 13.01 18.76 -20.07
C LEU A 193 13.61 18.17 -18.77
N ASP A 194 14.87 18.50 -18.46
CA ASP A 194 15.66 17.89 -17.38
C ASP A 194 15.86 18.84 -16.19
N GLY A 195 15.28 18.52 -15.03
CA GLY A 195 15.36 19.36 -13.83
C GLY A 195 14.70 20.74 -13.97
N VAL A 196 13.89 20.96 -15.02
CA VAL A 196 13.15 22.21 -15.25
C VAL A 196 12.16 22.50 -14.13
N LYS A 197 11.86 23.78 -13.91
CA LYS A 197 10.86 24.20 -12.92
C LYS A 197 9.49 24.39 -13.57
N PHE A 198 8.43 24.21 -12.78
CA PHE A 198 7.06 24.53 -13.19
C PHE A 198 6.18 24.92 -12.00
N ASP A 199 5.20 25.79 -12.24
CA ASP A 199 4.16 26.17 -11.28
C ASP A 199 3.08 25.05 -11.17
N SER A 200 1.90 25.27 -11.73
CA SER A 200 0.73 24.40 -11.56
C SER A 200 0.60 23.34 -12.65
N ALA A 201 1.16 23.58 -13.83
CA ALA A 201 1.30 22.60 -14.91
C ALA A 201 2.51 22.92 -15.80
N LEU A 202 3.37 21.93 -16.07
CA LEU A 202 4.49 22.04 -17.02
C LEU A 202 3.98 22.10 -18.48
N ILE A 203 3.06 21.21 -18.83
CA ILE A 203 2.36 21.21 -20.13
C ILE A 203 0.86 21.23 -19.85
N ASN A 204 0.11 22.09 -20.54
CA ASN A 204 -1.34 22.09 -20.52
C ASN A 204 -1.91 22.23 -21.94
N THR A 205 -3.04 21.57 -22.19
CA THR A 205 -3.77 21.69 -23.47
C THR A 205 -4.93 22.70 -23.38
N ARG A 206 -4.68 23.81 -22.67
CA ARG A 206 -5.60 24.96 -22.53
C ARG A 206 -4.85 26.31 -22.53
N LEU A 207 -4.65 26.89 -23.70
CA LEU A 207 -4.09 28.24 -23.86
C LEU A 207 -4.94 29.33 -23.17
N SER A 208 -6.27 29.19 -23.12
CA SER A 208 -7.14 30.05 -22.30
C SER A 208 -8.47 29.39 -21.95
N SER A 209 -9.30 30.01 -21.12
CA SER A 209 -10.64 29.49 -20.81
C SER A 209 -11.58 29.34 -22.02
N SER A 210 -11.28 30.02 -23.13
CA SER A 210 -11.99 29.97 -24.41
C SER A 210 -11.16 29.40 -25.56
N ASP A 211 -9.92 28.96 -25.28
CA ASP A 211 -9.01 28.40 -26.28
C ASP A 211 -8.44 27.08 -25.73
N ILE A 212 -9.11 25.99 -26.10
CA ILE A 212 -8.86 24.62 -25.66
C ILE A 212 -8.37 23.85 -26.87
N CYS A 213 -7.36 23.02 -26.65
CA CYS A 213 -6.75 22.17 -27.65
C CYS A 213 -7.72 21.07 -28.11
N GLN A 214 -7.82 20.82 -29.42
CA GLN A 214 -8.60 19.74 -30.02
C GLN A 214 -7.72 18.96 -31.01
N ASP A 215 -7.79 17.63 -30.97
CA ASP A 215 -7.02 16.66 -31.79
C ASP A 215 -5.49 16.90 -31.80
N CYS A 216 -4.96 17.48 -30.73
CA CYS A 216 -3.55 17.84 -30.62
C CYS A 216 -2.64 16.68 -30.21
N ARG A 217 -1.31 16.84 -30.38
CA ARG A 217 -0.32 15.79 -30.08
C ARG A 217 0.85 16.28 -29.23
N ILE A 218 1.11 15.55 -28.14
CA ILE A 218 2.32 15.69 -27.32
C ILE A 218 3.08 14.37 -27.47
N SER A 219 4.20 14.40 -28.19
CA SER A 219 4.92 13.18 -28.56
C SER A 219 6.43 13.29 -28.44
N GLU A 220 7.10 12.22 -28.03
CA GLU A 220 8.56 12.19 -27.86
C GLU A 220 9.12 13.29 -26.94
N VAL A 221 8.38 13.69 -25.91
CA VAL A 221 8.86 14.61 -24.87
C VAL A 221 9.39 13.80 -23.69
N SER A 222 10.59 14.12 -23.22
CA SER A 222 11.20 13.47 -22.05
C SER A 222 11.26 14.43 -20.87
N VAL A 223 10.32 14.30 -19.93
CA VAL A 223 10.28 15.07 -18.68
C VAL A 223 11.00 14.29 -17.58
N LEU A 224 12.13 14.81 -17.13
CA LEU A 224 13.04 14.17 -16.18
C LEU A 224 13.22 15.08 -14.96
N ASN A 225 12.89 14.59 -13.76
CA ASN A 225 13.17 15.24 -12.48
C ASN A 225 12.65 16.68 -12.37
N ALA A 226 11.55 17.01 -13.05
CA ALA A 226 10.99 18.36 -13.06
C ALA A 226 10.56 18.79 -11.66
N VAL A 227 10.96 20.00 -11.26
CA VAL A 227 10.80 20.56 -9.93
C VAL A 227 9.55 21.45 -9.87
N GLY A 228 8.59 21.07 -9.04
CA GLY A 228 7.43 21.94 -8.79
C GLY A 228 7.80 23.10 -7.87
N GLU A 229 7.40 24.32 -8.22
CA GLU A 229 7.60 25.51 -7.37
C GLU A 229 6.58 25.63 -6.23
N ASN A 230 5.49 24.86 -6.32
CA ASN A 230 4.50 24.69 -5.26
C ASN A 230 4.50 23.26 -4.70
N GLU A 231 3.82 23.05 -3.57
CA GLU A 231 3.54 21.72 -3.01
C GLU A 231 2.67 20.83 -3.95
N TYR A 232 2.05 21.40 -4.98
CA TYR A 232 1.12 20.75 -5.89
C TYR A 232 1.28 21.21 -7.36
N GLY A 233 1.03 20.31 -8.32
CA GLY A 233 1.11 20.62 -9.74
C GLY A 233 1.13 19.36 -10.62
N ASN A 234 0.85 19.46 -11.92
CA ASN A 234 0.87 18.33 -12.86
C ASN A 234 2.03 18.48 -13.86
N LEU A 235 2.57 17.37 -14.41
CA LEU A 235 3.46 17.47 -15.57
C LEU A 235 2.63 17.73 -16.84
N VAL A 236 1.48 17.06 -16.98
CA VAL A 236 0.54 17.33 -18.09
C VAL A 236 -0.89 17.47 -17.58
N LYS A 237 -1.57 18.58 -17.94
CA LYS A 237 -3.03 18.74 -17.83
C LYS A 237 -3.66 18.70 -19.22
N VAL A 238 -4.36 17.61 -19.53
CA VAL A 238 -5.08 17.44 -20.79
C VAL A 238 -6.52 17.92 -20.61
N TYR A 239 -6.93 18.90 -21.40
CA TYR A 239 -8.29 19.36 -21.66
C TYR A 239 -8.69 19.01 -23.10
N GLY A 240 -9.97 19.14 -23.44
CA GLY A 240 -10.45 18.99 -24.82
C GLY A 240 -10.59 17.56 -25.33
N GLY A 241 -10.77 17.42 -26.65
CA GLY A 241 -11.00 16.17 -27.34
C GLY A 241 -9.79 15.66 -28.12
N GLY A 242 -9.68 14.34 -28.27
CA GLY A 242 -8.84 13.71 -29.30
C GLY A 242 -7.33 13.83 -29.13
N THR A 243 -6.84 14.31 -27.98
CA THR A 243 -5.39 14.49 -27.77
C THR A 243 -4.65 13.16 -27.80
N LEU A 244 -3.57 13.10 -28.58
CA LEU A 244 -2.60 12.02 -28.60
C LEU A 244 -1.44 12.38 -27.64
N LEU A 245 -1.27 11.59 -26.58
CA LEU A 245 -0.17 11.69 -25.63
C LEU A 245 0.66 10.42 -25.74
N ASP A 246 1.68 10.43 -26.60
CA ASP A 246 2.34 9.19 -27.04
C ASP A 246 3.88 9.22 -27.05
N HIS A 247 4.51 8.08 -26.78
CA HIS A 247 5.97 7.94 -26.84
C HIS A 247 6.75 8.94 -25.96
N ASN A 248 6.17 9.40 -24.84
CA ASN A 248 6.83 10.32 -23.91
C ASN A 248 7.49 9.58 -22.73
N ILE A 249 8.35 10.29 -22.01
CA ILE A 249 8.87 9.88 -20.70
C ILE A 249 8.44 10.91 -19.65
N PHE A 250 7.89 10.43 -18.53
CA PHE A 250 7.56 11.24 -17.36
C PHE A 250 8.19 10.59 -16.13
N SER A 251 9.24 11.19 -15.55
CA SER A 251 9.98 10.60 -14.44
C SER A 251 10.36 11.61 -13.35
N GLY A 252 10.40 11.16 -12.10
CA GLY A 252 11.05 11.90 -11.00
C GLY A 252 10.20 13.01 -10.36
N LYS A 253 8.88 13.05 -10.61
CA LYS A 253 8.00 14.04 -9.97
C LYS A 253 7.83 13.73 -8.48
N THR A 254 8.14 14.67 -7.60
CA THR A 254 8.04 14.51 -6.14
C THR A 254 6.81 15.18 -5.52
N ILE A 255 6.43 16.38 -5.94
CA ILE A 255 5.31 17.18 -5.38
C ILE A 255 3.90 16.57 -5.63
N LYS A 256 2.87 17.02 -4.90
CA LYS A 256 1.47 16.51 -4.95
C LYS A 256 0.77 16.76 -6.32
N ASN A 257 -0.40 16.16 -6.51
CA ASN A 257 -1.19 15.97 -7.75
C ASN A 257 -0.60 14.91 -8.68
N PRO A 258 -1.42 14.26 -9.54
CA PRO A 258 -0.95 13.20 -10.44
C PRO A 258 0.10 13.71 -11.44
N MET A 259 0.91 12.82 -12.01
CA MET A 259 1.87 13.21 -13.05
C MET A 259 1.13 13.71 -14.29
N VAL A 260 0.12 12.97 -14.75
CA VAL A 260 -0.78 13.35 -15.84
C VAL A 260 -2.25 13.36 -15.38
N SER A 261 -2.98 14.42 -15.74
CA SER A 261 -4.40 14.58 -15.41
C SER A 261 -5.22 14.79 -16.69
N LEU A 262 -6.18 13.90 -16.95
CA LEU A 262 -7.23 14.12 -17.94
C LEU A 262 -8.35 14.90 -17.26
N VAL A 263 -8.43 16.19 -17.57
CA VAL A 263 -9.18 17.15 -16.77
C VAL A 263 -10.66 17.15 -17.13
N ARG A 264 -11.49 16.77 -16.16
CA ARG A 264 -12.96 16.75 -16.27
C ARG A 264 -13.65 17.61 -15.20
N GLU A 265 -12.99 18.69 -14.78
CA GLU A 265 -13.46 19.64 -13.74
C GLU A 265 -14.92 20.10 -13.97
N LYS A 266 -15.71 20.15 -12.89
CA LYS A 266 -17.09 20.65 -12.91
C LYS A 266 -17.11 22.14 -13.26
N GLY A 267 -17.91 22.51 -14.26
CA GLY A 267 -17.96 23.88 -14.80
C GLY A 267 -17.31 24.03 -16.17
N LEU A 268 -16.48 23.07 -16.60
CA LEU A 268 -16.12 22.92 -18.01
C LEU A 268 -17.35 22.48 -18.83
N THR A 269 -17.41 22.86 -20.11
CA THR A 269 -18.35 22.28 -21.07
C THR A 269 -17.91 20.84 -21.41
N PRO A 270 -18.80 19.95 -21.89
CA PRO A 270 -18.41 18.59 -22.29
C PRO A 270 -17.27 18.56 -23.32
N GLU A 271 -17.26 19.50 -24.27
CA GLU A 271 -16.22 19.69 -25.30
C GLU A 271 -14.87 20.13 -24.72
N HIS A 272 -14.86 20.86 -23.60
CA HIS A 272 -13.63 21.31 -22.92
C HIS A 272 -13.07 20.28 -21.92
N ARG A 273 -13.88 19.28 -21.54
CA ARG A 273 -13.43 18.16 -20.69
C ARG A 273 -12.61 17.18 -21.52
N ALA A 274 -11.60 16.58 -20.91
CA ALA A 274 -10.77 15.56 -21.53
C ALA A 274 -11.62 14.36 -21.99
N HIS A 275 -11.66 14.09 -23.30
CA HIS A 275 -12.39 12.97 -23.89
C HIS A 275 -11.70 12.46 -25.16
N LYS A 276 -11.82 11.16 -25.47
CA LYS A 276 -11.15 10.49 -26.60
C LYS A 276 -9.63 10.68 -26.59
N ILE A 277 -9.04 10.78 -25.40
CA ILE A 277 -7.59 10.96 -25.24
C ILE A 277 -6.92 9.60 -25.44
N VAL A 278 -5.80 9.57 -26.16
CA VAL A 278 -5.02 8.35 -26.38
C VAL A 278 -3.66 8.50 -25.70
N VAL A 279 -3.45 7.72 -24.64
CA VAL A 279 -2.21 7.64 -23.87
C VAL A 279 -1.49 6.36 -24.26
N TYR A 280 -0.45 6.45 -25.09
CA TYR A 280 0.14 5.30 -25.79
C TYR A 280 1.68 5.23 -25.71
N LYS A 281 2.24 4.05 -25.35
CA LYS A 281 3.70 3.80 -25.29
C LYS A 281 4.50 4.86 -24.52
N ASN A 282 3.92 5.46 -23.48
CA ASN A 282 4.64 6.33 -22.57
C ASN A 282 5.34 5.52 -21.47
N TYR A 283 6.41 6.08 -20.91
CA TYR A 283 7.07 5.60 -19.71
C TYR A 283 6.76 6.54 -18.55
N PHE A 284 6.04 6.06 -17.54
CA PHE A 284 5.79 6.74 -16.28
C PHE A 284 6.65 6.10 -15.20
N ALA A 285 7.52 6.88 -14.55
CA ALA A 285 8.44 6.27 -13.60
C ALA A 285 8.84 7.12 -12.39
N ASN A 286 9.39 6.43 -11.40
CA ASN A 286 10.14 7.02 -10.28
C ASN A 286 9.34 8.12 -9.59
N ARG A 287 8.13 7.76 -9.17
CA ARG A 287 7.16 8.62 -8.47
C ARG A 287 7.20 8.20 -6.99
N PRO A 288 8.08 8.78 -6.16
CA PRO A 288 8.36 8.27 -4.82
C PRO A 288 7.23 8.62 -3.85
N PRO A 289 7.21 7.99 -2.65
CA PRO A 289 6.36 8.42 -1.54
C PRO A 289 6.54 9.90 -1.18
N ALA A 290 5.49 10.49 -0.62
CA ALA A 290 5.48 11.85 -0.11
C ALA A 290 6.43 12.03 1.10
N ASP A 291 6.75 13.29 1.42
CA ASP A 291 7.43 13.72 2.66
C ASP A 291 8.79 13.04 2.94
N GLY A 292 9.48 12.54 1.90
CA GLY A 292 10.75 11.84 2.04
C GLY A 292 10.65 10.40 2.57
N LYS A 293 9.45 9.83 2.67
CA LYS A 293 9.28 8.44 3.13
C LYS A 293 9.89 7.44 2.13
N ILE A 294 10.35 6.29 2.64
CA ILE A 294 10.76 5.12 1.82
C ILE A 294 9.55 4.33 1.33
N TYR A 295 8.50 4.25 2.17
CA TYR A 295 7.23 3.59 1.88
C TYR A 295 6.07 4.56 2.09
N ALA A 296 5.11 4.59 1.17
CA ALA A 296 3.88 5.37 1.33
C ALA A 296 2.92 4.70 2.31
N GLY A 297 2.20 5.52 3.08
CA GLY A 297 1.17 5.09 4.02
C GLY A 297 -0.24 5.33 3.50
N SER A 298 -1.24 4.73 4.16
CA SER A 298 -2.67 4.81 3.80
C SER A 298 -3.32 6.21 3.84
N LYS A 299 -2.55 7.26 4.17
CA LYS A 299 -2.98 8.67 4.15
C LYS A 299 -2.40 9.45 2.97
N ASP A 300 -1.41 8.89 2.25
CA ASP A 300 -0.80 9.53 1.09
C ASP A 300 -1.78 9.41 -0.11
N ASN A 301 -2.07 10.54 -0.76
CA ASN A 301 -3.15 10.68 -1.75
C ASN A 301 -2.89 11.86 -2.70
N ASP A 302 -3.40 11.78 -3.93
CA ASP A 302 -3.09 12.63 -5.09
C ASP A 302 -1.62 12.52 -5.53
N TYR A 303 -1.07 11.30 -5.54
CA TYR A 303 0.29 11.04 -6.05
C TYR A 303 0.31 10.11 -7.28
N GLU A 304 -0.83 9.89 -7.94
CA GLU A 304 -0.99 8.93 -9.04
C GLU A 304 -0.05 9.20 -10.23
N ALA A 305 0.28 8.18 -11.03
CA ALA A 305 0.94 8.43 -12.31
C ALA A 305 -0.03 9.11 -13.29
N ILE A 306 -1.25 8.58 -13.40
CA ILE A 306 -2.30 9.14 -14.25
C ILE A 306 -3.67 9.10 -13.58
N ARG A 307 -4.43 10.20 -13.73
CA ARG A 307 -5.83 10.32 -13.32
C ARG A 307 -6.71 10.68 -14.53
N THR A 308 -7.74 9.89 -14.82
CA THR A 308 -8.57 10.03 -16.04
C THR A 308 -9.86 10.86 -15.88
N GLY A 309 -10.03 11.53 -14.74
CA GLY A 309 -11.22 12.31 -14.43
C GLY A 309 -11.29 12.72 -12.97
N LEU A 310 -12.49 13.05 -12.49
CA LEU A 310 -12.78 13.49 -11.13
C LEU A 310 -14.15 12.95 -10.68
N SER A 311 -14.36 12.90 -9.36
CA SER A 311 -15.58 12.37 -8.74
C SER A 311 -16.88 13.09 -9.15
N GLU A 312 -16.80 14.34 -9.58
CA GLU A 312 -17.97 15.19 -9.84
C GLU A 312 -18.52 15.05 -11.26
N THR A 313 -17.82 14.32 -12.14
CA THR A 313 -18.14 14.10 -13.57
C THR A 313 -17.86 12.67 -14.03
N HIS A 314 -17.70 11.73 -13.08
CA HIS A 314 -17.25 10.37 -13.38
C HIS A 314 -18.23 9.56 -14.24
N GLY A 315 -19.54 9.80 -14.07
CA GLY A 315 -20.58 9.11 -14.83
C GLY A 315 -20.72 9.56 -16.28
N GLU A 316 -19.98 10.61 -16.68
CA GLU A 316 -19.93 11.05 -18.06
C GLU A 316 -18.82 10.33 -18.82
N ASP A 317 -19.11 9.92 -20.06
CA ASP A 317 -18.15 9.22 -20.90
C ASP A 317 -16.89 10.05 -21.18
N SER A 318 -15.74 9.43 -21.00
CA SER A 318 -14.46 9.95 -21.50
C SER A 318 -14.05 9.26 -22.80
N ASN A 319 -14.37 7.97 -23.02
CA ASN A 319 -13.97 7.22 -24.22
C ASN A 319 -12.46 7.29 -24.50
N SER A 320 -11.63 7.36 -23.45
CA SER A 320 -10.19 7.53 -23.53
C SER A 320 -9.46 6.19 -23.40
N PHE A 321 -8.29 6.11 -24.00
CA PHE A 321 -7.46 4.92 -24.10
C PHE A 321 -6.18 5.12 -23.31
N VAL A 322 -5.87 4.20 -22.39
CA VAL A 322 -4.57 4.09 -21.72
C VAL A 322 -4.00 2.75 -22.14
N VAL A 323 -3.20 2.73 -23.21
CA VAL A 323 -2.82 1.51 -23.93
C VAL A 323 -1.30 1.37 -24.06
N ALA A 324 -0.79 0.19 -23.72
CA ALA A 324 0.63 -0.16 -23.91
C ALA A 324 1.63 0.82 -23.26
N ASN A 325 1.33 1.33 -22.06
CA ASN A 325 2.26 2.17 -21.28
C ASN A 325 2.98 1.34 -20.21
N LEU A 326 4.19 1.76 -19.83
CA LEU A 326 4.94 1.19 -18.72
C LEU A 326 4.90 2.16 -17.53
N PHE A 327 4.49 1.64 -16.38
CA PHE A 327 4.48 2.28 -15.07
C PHE A 327 5.48 1.56 -14.16
N GLU A 328 6.56 2.22 -13.76
CA GLU A 328 7.65 1.58 -13.01
C GLU A 328 8.07 2.44 -11.80
N ASN A 329 8.17 1.85 -10.60
CA ASN A 329 8.48 2.59 -9.38
C ASN A 329 7.47 3.74 -9.11
N ILE A 330 6.17 3.48 -9.36
CA ILE A 330 5.10 4.40 -8.97
C ILE A 330 4.71 4.07 -7.52
N GLN A 331 5.38 4.72 -6.58
CA GLN A 331 5.36 4.38 -5.15
C GLN A 331 4.68 5.45 -4.29
N GLY A 332 4.14 6.51 -4.91
CA GLY A 332 3.60 7.69 -4.24
C GLY A 332 2.33 7.45 -3.41
N GLU A 333 1.41 6.61 -3.88
CA GLU A 333 0.12 6.35 -3.22
C GLU A 333 -0.55 5.05 -3.72
N ALA A 334 -1.79 4.78 -3.28
CA ALA A 334 -2.53 3.55 -3.55
C ALA A 334 -3.12 3.41 -4.98
N GLU A 335 -3.20 4.49 -5.76
CA GLU A 335 -3.68 4.49 -7.15
C GLU A 335 -2.53 4.77 -8.13
N VAL A 336 -1.97 3.73 -8.77
CA VAL A 336 -0.98 3.90 -9.86
C VAL A 336 -1.67 4.57 -11.06
N ILE A 337 -2.79 3.98 -11.47
CA ILE A 337 -3.74 4.49 -12.45
C ILE A 337 -5.05 4.74 -11.69
N SER A 338 -5.49 5.99 -11.66
CA SER A 338 -6.78 6.41 -11.10
C SER A 338 -7.79 6.62 -12.23
N ASN A 339 -8.57 5.60 -12.58
CA ASN A 339 -9.69 5.79 -13.48
C ASN A 339 -10.90 6.41 -12.76
N LYS A 340 -11.34 7.58 -13.24
CA LYS A 340 -12.42 8.40 -12.63
C LYS A 340 -13.37 8.96 -13.70
N ALA A 341 -13.70 8.14 -14.71
CA ALA A 341 -14.61 8.45 -15.82
C ALA A 341 -15.13 7.15 -16.50
N SER A 342 -16.24 7.23 -17.24
CA SER A 342 -16.86 6.08 -17.93
C SER A 342 -16.31 5.79 -19.34
N HIS A 343 -16.53 4.56 -19.79
CA HIS A 343 -16.24 4.05 -21.15
C HIS A 343 -14.76 4.16 -21.61
N ASN A 344 -13.82 4.16 -20.68
CA ASN A 344 -12.39 4.12 -20.97
C ASN A 344 -11.89 2.69 -21.19
N THR A 345 -10.85 2.55 -22.01
CA THR A 345 -10.12 1.29 -22.24
C THR A 345 -8.71 1.40 -21.64
N ILE A 346 -8.39 0.52 -20.70
CA ILE A 346 -7.10 0.48 -20.00
C ILE A 346 -6.49 -0.90 -20.27
N SER A 347 -5.61 -0.97 -21.27
CA SER A 347 -5.24 -2.25 -21.87
C SER A 347 -3.76 -2.38 -22.22
N PHE A 348 -3.21 -3.60 -22.15
CA PHE A 348 -1.81 -3.90 -22.49
C PHE A 348 -0.75 -3.11 -21.71
N ASN A 349 -1.11 -2.44 -20.60
CA ASN A 349 -0.13 -1.71 -19.79
C ASN A 349 0.70 -2.68 -18.95
N THR A 350 1.88 -2.23 -18.53
CA THR A 350 2.73 -2.97 -17.61
C THR A 350 2.99 -2.12 -16.37
N ILE A 351 2.69 -2.64 -15.18
CA ILE A 351 2.91 -1.99 -13.88
C ILE A 351 3.94 -2.82 -13.10
N ARG A 352 5.04 -2.19 -12.64
CA ARG A 352 6.16 -2.88 -11.97
C ARG A 352 6.69 -2.16 -10.73
N ASN A 353 7.11 -2.91 -9.71
CA ASN A 353 7.75 -2.41 -8.46
C ASN A 353 7.06 -1.16 -7.86
N SER A 354 5.72 -1.14 -7.91
CA SER A 354 4.90 0.05 -7.63
C SER A 354 4.02 -0.17 -6.40
N TYR A 355 3.75 0.91 -5.66
CA TYR A 355 2.72 0.92 -4.63
C TYR A 355 1.35 1.04 -5.28
N GLY A 356 0.35 0.37 -4.72
CA GLY A 356 -1.02 0.57 -5.17
C GLY A 356 -1.47 -0.34 -6.30
N SER A 357 -2.58 0.02 -6.92
CA SER A 357 -3.31 -0.78 -7.91
C SER A 357 -3.65 0.04 -9.16
N LEU A 358 -3.88 -0.65 -10.29
CA LEU A 358 -4.75 -0.13 -11.36
C LEU A 358 -6.16 -0.01 -10.77
N THR A 359 -6.66 1.21 -10.61
CA THR A 359 -7.91 1.44 -9.89
C THR A 359 -8.98 2.03 -10.80
N ASN A 360 -10.10 1.32 -11.00
CA ASN A 360 -11.37 1.95 -11.34
C ASN A 360 -11.99 2.53 -10.07
N ARG A 361 -11.73 3.82 -9.82
CA ARG A 361 -12.17 4.48 -8.59
C ARG A 361 -13.59 5.02 -8.72
N HIS A 362 -13.97 5.46 -9.92
CA HIS A 362 -15.30 5.95 -10.27
C HIS A 362 -15.54 5.84 -11.79
N GLY A 363 -16.80 5.85 -12.20
CA GLY A 363 -17.22 5.77 -13.60
C GLY A 363 -17.41 4.33 -14.02
N HIS A 364 -18.37 4.11 -14.90
CA HIS A 364 -18.92 2.80 -15.27
C HIS A 364 -18.51 2.37 -16.68
N ALA A 365 -18.78 1.11 -17.04
CA ALA A 365 -18.59 0.54 -18.38
C ALA A 365 -17.14 0.67 -18.93
N ASN A 366 -16.15 0.68 -18.04
CA ASN A 366 -14.73 0.67 -18.39
C ASN A 366 -14.22 -0.75 -18.69
N THR A 367 -13.36 -0.88 -19.69
CA THR A 367 -12.68 -2.13 -20.09
C THR A 367 -11.24 -2.13 -19.58
N ILE A 368 -10.86 -3.14 -18.81
CA ILE A 368 -9.56 -3.30 -18.17
C ILE A 368 -9.01 -4.67 -18.56
N GLU A 369 -8.16 -4.73 -19.58
CA GLU A 369 -7.80 -6.00 -20.20
C GLU A 369 -6.34 -6.17 -20.61
N ASN A 370 -5.83 -7.40 -20.59
CA ASN A 370 -4.49 -7.74 -21.09
C ASN A 370 -3.34 -6.97 -20.40
N ASN A 371 -3.54 -6.43 -19.20
CA ASN A 371 -2.49 -5.72 -18.45
C ASN A 371 -1.59 -6.72 -17.70
N PHE A 372 -0.30 -6.39 -17.59
CA PHE A 372 0.66 -7.09 -16.74
C PHE A 372 0.90 -6.28 -15.47
N ILE A 373 0.70 -6.86 -14.30
CA ILE A 373 0.97 -6.21 -13.01
C ILE A 373 1.89 -7.13 -12.22
N ILE A 374 3.13 -6.68 -12.02
CA ILE A 374 4.22 -7.51 -11.48
C ILE A 374 4.80 -6.79 -10.26
N GLY A 375 4.62 -7.38 -9.08
CA GLY A 375 5.04 -6.77 -7.82
C GLY A 375 6.55 -6.54 -7.72
N ASP A 376 7.37 -7.38 -8.38
CA ASP A 376 8.84 -7.36 -8.28
C ASP A 376 9.33 -7.33 -6.80
N GLY A 377 8.67 -8.14 -5.97
CA GLY A 377 8.90 -8.21 -4.51
C GLY A 377 8.60 -6.91 -3.75
N TYR A 378 7.89 -5.95 -4.34
CA TYR A 378 7.52 -4.71 -3.65
C TYR A 378 6.44 -5.02 -2.60
N PRO A 379 6.72 -4.80 -1.30
CA PRO A 379 5.93 -5.36 -0.20
C PRO A 379 4.52 -4.77 -0.08
N LEU A 380 4.26 -3.64 -0.75
CA LEU A 380 2.96 -2.97 -0.75
C LEU A 380 2.29 -2.98 -2.14
N ALA A 381 2.76 -3.85 -3.06
CA ALA A 381 2.18 -3.99 -4.39
C ALA A 381 0.72 -4.46 -4.32
N GLY A 382 -0.10 -3.94 -5.24
CA GLY A 382 -1.44 -4.42 -5.54
C GLY A 382 -1.61 -4.74 -7.03
N GLY A 383 -2.79 -5.21 -7.41
CA GLY A 383 -3.20 -5.54 -8.76
C GLY A 383 -4.25 -4.56 -9.27
N ILE A 384 -5.51 -5.01 -9.31
CA ILE A 384 -6.65 -4.27 -9.84
C ILE A 384 -7.68 -4.00 -8.73
N ARG A 385 -8.19 -2.77 -8.66
CA ARG A 385 -9.27 -2.36 -7.75
C ARG A 385 -10.46 -1.82 -8.52
N ILE A 386 -11.64 -2.37 -8.26
CA ILE A 386 -12.89 -2.03 -8.93
C ILE A 386 -13.90 -1.49 -7.92
N GLY A 387 -14.28 -0.22 -8.10
CA GLY A 387 -15.59 0.31 -7.69
C GLY A 387 -16.43 0.62 -8.93
N ASP A 388 -17.72 0.91 -8.73
CA ASP A 388 -18.69 1.19 -9.81
C ASP A 388 -18.97 -0.02 -10.74
N SER A 389 -19.72 0.18 -11.82
CA SER A 389 -20.53 -0.85 -12.48
C SER A 389 -20.26 -1.05 -13.99
N ASP A 390 -20.80 -2.14 -14.56
CA ASP A 390 -20.69 -2.52 -15.99
C ASP A 390 -19.27 -2.82 -16.50
N HIS A 391 -18.32 -3.09 -15.60
CA HIS A 391 -16.91 -3.29 -15.95
C HIS A 391 -16.60 -4.64 -16.60
N GLN A 392 -15.57 -4.62 -17.45
CA GLN A 392 -14.92 -5.83 -17.95
C GLN A 392 -13.47 -5.84 -17.46
N VAL A 393 -13.08 -6.90 -16.77
CA VAL A 393 -11.76 -7.09 -16.17
C VAL A 393 -11.21 -8.42 -16.68
N ASN A 394 -10.62 -8.39 -17.87
CA ASN A 394 -10.42 -9.59 -18.67
C ASN A 394 -8.94 -9.83 -18.99
N ASN A 395 -8.49 -11.08 -18.90
CA ASN A 395 -7.18 -11.46 -19.42
C ASN A 395 -5.97 -10.72 -18.82
N ASN A 396 -6.08 -10.21 -17.60
CA ASN A 396 -4.95 -9.56 -16.91
C ASN A 396 -4.06 -10.63 -16.25
N TYR A 397 -2.75 -10.41 -16.28
CA TYR A 397 -1.75 -11.20 -15.55
C TYR A 397 -1.27 -10.41 -14.33
N ILE A 398 -1.42 -10.98 -13.14
CA ILE A 398 -1.07 -10.33 -11.87
C ILE A 398 -0.19 -11.27 -11.06
N GLU A 399 1.01 -10.80 -10.71
CA GLU A 399 2.01 -11.53 -9.92
C GLU A 399 2.48 -10.66 -8.76
N GLY A 400 2.62 -11.23 -7.55
CA GLY A 400 3.26 -10.52 -6.43
C GLY A 400 2.40 -9.42 -5.81
N ALA A 401 1.08 -9.60 -5.66
CA ALA A 401 0.25 -8.67 -4.87
C ALA A 401 0.49 -8.92 -3.36
N ARG A 402 1.33 -8.08 -2.75
CA ARG A 402 1.89 -8.29 -1.39
C ARG A 402 1.18 -7.54 -0.25
N TYR A 403 0.40 -6.50 -0.54
CA TYR A 403 -0.16 -5.66 0.53
C TYR A 403 -1.17 -6.44 1.41
N LEU A 404 -0.77 -6.71 2.65
CA LEU A 404 -1.52 -7.54 3.61
C LEU A 404 -2.92 -6.99 3.96
N SER A 405 -3.11 -5.66 3.91
CA SER A 405 -4.42 -5.07 4.16
C SER A 405 -5.32 -5.21 2.93
N SER A 406 -6.14 -6.26 2.95
CA SER A 406 -7.01 -6.65 1.84
C SER A 406 -8.06 -5.60 1.45
N THR A 407 -8.31 -4.57 2.29
CA THR A 407 -9.42 -3.63 2.11
C THR A 407 -9.40 -2.88 0.77
N HIS A 408 -8.22 -2.53 0.23
CA HIS A 408 -8.12 -1.69 -0.97
C HIS A 408 -7.00 -2.13 -1.93
N HIS A 409 -6.33 -3.26 -1.68
CA HIS A 409 -5.29 -3.80 -2.55
C HIS A 409 -5.31 -5.34 -2.47
N GLY A 410 -4.90 -5.98 -3.56
CA GLY A 410 -4.90 -7.42 -3.80
C GLY A 410 -4.79 -7.66 -5.30
N GLY A 411 -4.84 -8.91 -5.75
CA GLY A 411 -4.82 -9.27 -7.16
C GLY A 411 -5.98 -8.62 -7.90
N ILE A 412 -7.21 -8.99 -7.53
CA ILE A 412 -8.43 -8.28 -7.96
C ILE A 412 -9.30 -8.01 -6.74
N VAL A 413 -9.63 -6.73 -6.51
CA VAL A 413 -10.47 -6.25 -5.41
C VAL A 413 -11.77 -5.67 -5.95
N LEU A 414 -12.89 -6.33 -5.66
CA LEU A 414 -14.23 -5.80 -5.83
C LEU A 414 -14.62 -5.06 -4.54
N LEU A 415 -14.84 -3.75 -4.62
CA LEU A 415 -15.18 -2.94 -3.45
C LEU A 415 -16.68 -3.02 -3.14
N GLY A 416 -17.01 -3.17 -1.86
CA GLY A 416 -18.33 -2.81 -1.37
C GLY A 416 -18.59 -1.31 -1.51
N SER A 417 -19.84 -0.90 -1.33
CA SER A 417 -20.31 0.45 -1.65
C SER A 417 -21.03 1.17 -0.50
N ASP A 418 -21.03 2.50 -0.62
CA ASP A 418 -21.77 3.39 0.29
C ASP A 418 -23.28 3.44 -0.06
N SER A 419 -23.66 2.98 -1.26
CA SER A 419 -25.04 2.91 -1.77
C SER A 419 -25.45 1.49 -2.15
N ALA A 420 -26.71 1.13 -1.88
CA ALA A 420 -27.33 -0.13 -2.28
C ALA A 420 -27.86 -0.14 -3.72
N THR A 421 -27.73 0.97 -4.46
CA THR A 421 -28.25 1.10 -5.82
C THR A 421 -27.12 1.40 -6.79
N LYS A 422 -27.13 0.73 -7.94
CA LYS A 422 -26.38 1.15 -9.13
C LYS A 422 -26.75 2.58 -9.49
N ASP A 423 -25.77 3.48 -9.40
CA ASP A 423 -25.90 4.90 -9.72
C ASP A 423 -24.73 5.35 -10.59
N GLY A 424 -24.81 4.99 -11.88
CA GLY A 424 -23.82 5.37 -12.88
C GLY A 424 -23.71 6.88 -13.12
N ASN A 425 -24.57 7.71 -12.49
CA ASN A 425 -24.49 9.17 -12.49
C ASN A 425 -24.21 9.75 -11.09
N GLY A 426 -23.68 8.94 -10.17
CA GLY A 426 -23.47 9.34 -8.79
C GLY A 426 -22.62 10.60 -8.66
N THR A 427 -23.22 11.68 -8.14
CA THR A 427 -22.54 13.00 -8.03
C THR A 427 -21.70 13.16 -6.76
N GLY A 428 -21.36 12.04 -6.09
CA GLY A 428 -20.66 12.01 -4.80
C GLY A 428 -19.35 11.23 -4.85
N ASN A 429 -18.44 11.59 -3.95
CA ASN A 429 -17.09 11.02 -3.79
C ASN A 429 -17.03 9.67 -3.04
N GLY A 430 -18.18 9.09 -2.66
CA GLY A 430 -18.25 7.75 -2.08
C GLY A 430 -17.91 6.64 -3.07
N TYR A 431 -18.13 5.39 -2.68
CA TYR A 431 -18.03 4.24 -3.58
C TYR A 431 -19.42 3.83 -4.08
N GLN A 432 -19.59 3.85 -5.40
CA GLN A 432 -20.76 3.36 -6.13
C GLN A 432 -20.83 1.82 -6.06
N LEU A 433 -22.04 1.26 -6.20
CA LEU A 433 -22.25 -0.19 -6.16
C LEU A 433 -21.50 -0.89 -7.29
N VAL A 434 -20.64 -1.85 -6.92
CA VAL A 434 -20.09 -2.81 -7.88
C VAL A 434 -21.21 -3.75 -8.32
N GLN A 435 -21.66 -3.56 -9.56
CA GLN A 435 -22.73 -4.33 -10.17
C GLN A 435 -22.48 -4.57 -11.65
N ASP A 436 -22.91 -5.73 -12.17
CA ASP A 436 -22.81 -6.09 -13.59
C ASP A 436 -21.34 -6.10 -14.08
N VAL A 437 -20.42 -6.53 -13.20
CA VAL A 437 -18.97 -6.58 -13.47
C VAL A 437 -18.57 -8.00 -13.85
N HIS A 438 -17.85 -8.12 -14.97
CA HIS A 438 -17.30 -9.36 -15.47
C HIS A 438 -15.78 -9.40 -15.22
N VAL A 439 -15.32 -10.48 -14.62
CA VAL A 439 -13.92 -10.74 -14.25
C VAL A 439 -13.54 -12.09 -14.82
N SER A 440 -13.06 -12.09 -16.07
CA SER A 440 -12.98 -13.31 -16.87
C SER A 440 -11.56 -13.59 -17.34
N HIS A 441 -11.12 -14.85 -17.23
CA HIS A 441 -9.86 -15.32 -17.82
C HIS A 441 -8.60 -14.58 -17.34
N ASN A 442 -8.56 -14.08 -16.11
CA ASN A 442 -7.35 -13.50 -15.52
C ASN A 442 -6.46 -14.59 -14.91
N THR A 443 -5.15 -14.33 -14.81
CA THR A 443 -4.21 -15.16 -14.05
C THR A 443 -3.68 -14.34 -12.88
N ILE A 444 -3.92 -14.81 -11.66
CA ILE A 444 -3.36 -14.24 -10.43
C ILE A 444 -2.44 -15.29 -9.82
N VAL A 445 -1.17 -14.95 -9.61
CA VAL A 445 -0.17 -15.88 -9.08
C VAL A 445 0.60 -15.24 -7.93
N ASP A 446 1.04 -16.06 -6.97
CA ASP A 446 1.97 -15.65 -5.89
C ASP A 446 1.50 -14.34 -5.23
N SER A 447 0.38 -14.38 -4.50
CA SER A 447 -0.32 -13.17 -4.03
C SER A 447 -1.04 -13.39 -2.69
N VAL A 448 -0.91 -12.44 -1.75
CA VAL A 448 -1.42 -12.55 -0.34
C VAL A 448 -2.91 -12.22 -0.20
N ASN A 449 -3.46 -11.61 -1.23
CA ASN A 449 -4.88 -11.39 -1.41
C ASN A 449 -5.14 -11.57 -2.90
N SER A 450 -5.63 -12.75 -3.32
CA SER A 450 -5.84 -13.01 -4.75
C SER A 450 -7.15 -12.38 -5.23
N PHE A 451 -8.28 -12.79 -4.65
CA PHE A 451 -9.57 -12.14 -4.85
C PHE A 451 -10.09 -11.56 -3.53
N ASN A 452 -10.40 -10.26 -3.50
CA ASN A 452 -11.29 -9.69 -2.49
C ASN A 452 -12.66 -9.44 -3.13
N LEU A 453 -13.70 -10.06 -2.58
CA LEU A 453 -15.07 -9.99 -3.11
C LEU A 453 -15.94 -8.91 -2.43
N ASP A 454 -15.45 -8.26 -1.37
CA ASP A 454 -16.22 -7.28 -0.58
C ASP A 454 -15.29 -6.27 0.14
N GLY A 455 -14.42 -5.64 -0.65
CA GLY A 455 -13.38 -4.73 -0.17
C GLY A 455 -13.93 -3.43 0.42
N GLY A 456 -13.05 -2.68 1.09
CA GLY A 456 -13.33 -1.33 1.59
C GLY A 456 -14.17 -1.25 2.87
N GLY A 457 -14.60 -2.37 3.44
CA GLY A 457 -15.34 -2.41 4.72
C GLY A 457 -16.70 -1.70 4.65
N LYS A 458 -17.33 -1.68 3.47
CA LYS A 458 -18.50 -0.85 3.19
C LYS A 458 -19.81 -1.50 3.60
N LYS A 459 -20.88 -0.71 3.60
CA LYS A 459 -22.20 -1.11 4.08
C LYS A 459 -22.91 -2.11 3.16
N HIS A 460 -22.66 -2.03 1.86
CA HIS A 460 -23.31 -2.85 0.85
C HIS A 460 -22.24 -3.66 0.10
N GLN A 461 -22.47 -4.96 -0.05
CA GLN A 461 -21.59 -5.86 -0.81
C GLN A 461 -21.81 -5.70 -2.33
N PRO A 462 -20.84 -6.11 -3.17
CA PRO A 462 -21.06 -6.26 -4.61
C PRO A 462 -22.24 -7.19 -4.94
N ASN A 463 -22.81 -7.03 -6.13
CA ASN A 463 -24.03 -7.73 -6.56
C ASN A 463 -23.95 -8.03 -8.07
N HIS A 464 -24.46 -9.18 -8.50
CA HIS A 464 -24.50 -9.58 -9.92
C HIS A 464 -23.14 -9.39 -10.62
N VAL A 465 -22.10 -10.00 -10.05
CA VAL A 465 -20.77 -10.08 -10.64
C VAL A 465 -20.54 -11.47 -11.24
N PHE A 466 -19.74 -11.53 -12.29
CA PHE A 466 -19.39 -12.75 -13.00
C PHE A 466 -17.89 -12.96 -12.86
N ILE A 467 -17.48 -14.08 -12.26
CA ILE A 467 -16.08 -14.44 -12.07
C ILE A 467 -15.88 -15.80 -12.74
N ASP A 468 -15.37 -15.80 -13.97
CA ASP A 468 -15.30 -17.01 -14.78
C ASP A 468 -13.93 -17.30 -15.40
N HIS A 469 -13.59 -18.59 -15.42
CA HIS A 469 -12.39 -19.11 -16.09
C HIS A 469 -11.07 -18.43 -15.68
N ASN A 470 -10.97 -17.90 -14.47
CA ASN A 470 -9.73 -17.35 -13.93
C ASN A 470 -8.83 -18.46 -13.36
N ILE A 471 -7.51 -18.24 -13.37
CA ILE A 471 -6.55 -19.01 -12.58
C ILE A 471 -6.14 -18.17 -11.36
N VAL A 472 -6.22 -18.79 -10.18
CA VAL A 472 -5.44 -18.38 -9.01
C VAL A 472 -4.45 -19.49 -8.69
N GLU A 473 -3.17 -19.17 -8.63
CA GLU A 473 -2.10 -20.13 -8.32
C GLU A 473 -1.17 -19.60 -7.22
N GLN A 474 -0.67 -20.50 -6.36
CA GLN A 474 0.23 -20.14 -5.25
C GLN A 474 -0.30 -18.97 -4.40
N ALA A 475 -1.61 -18.90 -4.13
CA ALA A 475 -2.15 -17.85 -3.27
C ALA A 475 -1.61 -18.01 -1.83
N ILE A 476 -1.02 -16.94 -1.33
CA ILE A 476 -0.46 -16.85 0.02
C ILE A 476 -1.62 -16.53 0.97
N GLY A 477 -1.86 -17.41 1.93
CA GLY A 477 -3.10 -17.42 2.70
C GLY A 477 -4.33 -17.74 1.82
N PRO A 478 -5.47 -17.05 2.02
CA PRO A 478 -6.72 -17.41 1.37
C PRO A 478 -6.86 -16.83 -0.04
N VAL A 479 -7.42 -17.64 -0.94
CA VAL A 479 -7.82 -17.25 -2.30
C VAL A 479 -8.85 -16.11 -2.24
N PHE A 480 -9.87 -16.23 -1.38
CA PHE A 480 -10.90 -15.21 -1.16
C PHE A 480 -10.69 -14.44 0.15
N LYS A 481 -10.62 -13.10 0.07
CA LYS A 481 -10.57 -12.18 1.21
C LYS A 481 -11.89 -11.44 1.41
N SER A 482 -12.10 -10.97 2.64
CA SER A 482 -13.31 -10.29 3.12
C SER A 482 -14.57 -11.15 2.98
N SER A 483 -14.46 -12.46 3.26
CA SER A 483 -15.52 -13.44 3.02
C SER A 483 -16.65 -13.48 4.05
N ASP A 484 -16.64 -12.63 5.08
CA ASP A 484 -17.59 -12.68 6.21
C ASP A 484 -19.07 -12.57 5.83
N ARG A 485 -19.38 -11.88 4.73
CA ARG A 485 -20.76 -11.78 4.19
C ARG A 485 -21.10 -12.85 3.15
N GLY A 486 -20.17 -13.77 2.90
CA GLY A 486 -20.28 -14.82 1.91
C GLY A 486 -20.05 -14.32 0.49
N LEU A 487 -20.63 -15.03 -0.49
CA LEU A 487 -20.54 -14.64 -1.89
C LEU A 487 -21.40 -13.39 -2.18
N PRO A 488 -20.95 -12.50 -3.08
CA PRO A 488 -21.77 -11.43 -3.66
C PRO A 488 -23.14 -11.93 -4.13
N GLU A 489 -24.20 -11.14 -3.89
CA GLU A 489 -25.57 -11.57 -4.24
C GLU A 489 -25.74 -11.71 -5.76
N ASN A 490 -26.63 -12.62 -6.20
CA ASN A 490 -26.95 -12.85 -7.62
C ASN A 490 -25.75 -13.12 -8.55
N SER A 491 -24.59 -13.51 -7.99
CA SER A 491 -23.32 -13.56 -8.71
C SER A 491 -22.96 -14.98 -9.14
N GLU A 492 -22.26 -15.10 -10.27
CA GLU A 492 -21.85 -16.38 -10.85
C GLU A 492 -20.33 -16.54 -10.75
N ILE A 493 -19.88 -17.61 -10.07
CA ILE A 493 -18.46 -17.97 -9.97
C ILE A 493 -18.31 -19.37 -10.55
N ILE A 494 -17.82 -19.47 -11.79
CA ILE A 494 -17.87 -20.71 -12.59
C ILE A 494 -16.60 -20.94 -13.42
N GLY A 495 -16.22 -22.20 -13.65
CA GLY A 495 -15.12 -22.57 -14.54
C GLY A 495 -13.72 -22.14 -14.08
N ASN A 496 -13.57 -21.56 -12.89
CA ASN A 496 -12.27 -21.12 -12.38
C ASN A 496 -11.44 -22.29 -11.84
N LEU A 497 -10.14 -22.08 -11.76
CA LEU A 497 -9.17 -22.97 -11.13
C LEU A 497 -8.48 -22.19 -10.00
N PHE A 498 -8.59 -22.70 -8.77
CA PHE A 498 -8.10 -22.05 -7.55
C PHE A 498 -7.10 -22.94 -6.79
N SER A 499 -5.89 -22.43 -6.59
CA SER A 499 -4.81 -23.05 -5.81
C SER A 499 -4.21 -22.04 -4.85
N GLY A 500 -4.12 -22.42 -3.57
CA GLY A 500 -3.74 -21.52 -2.49
C GLY A 500 -3.66 -22.21 -1.14
N GLN A 501 -3.11 -21.51 -0.15
CA GLN A 501 -2.97 -22.03 1.21
C GLN A 501 -4.35 -22.26 1.87
N GLN A 502 -5.31 -21.35 1.67
CA GLN A 502 -6.67 -21.43 2.19
C GLN A 502 -7.70 -21.06 1.11
N VAL A 503 -8.96 -21.45 1.29
CA VAL A 503 -10.04 -21.08 0.35
C VAL A 503 -10.52 -19.65 0.62
N ALA A 504 -10.79 -19.31 1.89
CA ALA A 504 -11.32 -18.00 2.28
C ALA A 504 -10.78 -17.57 3.67
N ASP A 505 -10.84 -16.27 4.00
CA ASP A 505 -10.43 -15.77 5.32
C ASP A 505 -11.45 -16.02 6.45
N SER A 506 -12.66 -16.50 6.12
CA SER A 506 -13.65 -16.96 7.11
C SER A 506 -14.61 -18.03 6.58
N ASP A 507 -15.43 -18.56 7.47
CA ASP A 507 -16.46 -19.58 7.19
C ASP A 507 -17.60 -19.11 6.25
N GLY A 508 -17.61 -17.85 5.81
CA GLY A 508 -18.66 -17.31 4.94
C GLY A 508 -18.62 -17.83 3.48
N ILE A 509 -17.46 -18.28 3.00
CA ILE A 509 -17.29 -18.94 1.69
C ILE A 509 -16.61 -20.28 1.91
N LYS A 510 -17.25 -21.39 1.52
CA LYS A 510 -16.68 -22.73 1.65
C LYS A 510 -16.42 -23.37 0.31
N GLN A 511 -15.41 -24.23 0.25
CA GLN A 511 -15.08 -25.01 -0.95
C GLN A 511 -16.30 -25.79 -1.47
N SER A 512 -17.13 -26.32 -0.57
CA SER A 512 -18.37 -27.03 -0.89
C SER A 512 -19.36 -26.24 -1.73
N ASP A 513 -19.34 -24.92 -1.60
CA ASP A 513 -20.32 -24.01 -2.19
C ASP A 513 -19.96 -23.72 -3.64
N LEU A 514 -18.66 -23.82 -3.99
CA LEU A 514 -18.09 -23.50 -5.29
C LEU A 514 -17.63 -24.74 -6.09
N ALA A 515 -17.30 -25.85 -5.43
CA ALA A 515 -16.67 -27.03 -6.05
C ALA A 515 -17.53 -27.80 -7.08
N SER A 516 -18.82 -27.46 -7.23
CA SER A 516 -19.66 -28.02 -8.30
C SER A 516 -19.48 -27.33 -9.65
N GLN A 517 -18.87 -26.14 -9.67
CA GLN A 517 -18.64 -25.33 -10.87
C GLN A 517 -17.17 -24.91 -11.03
N ASN A 518 -16.33 -25.07 -10.01
CA ASN A 518 -14.93 -24.61 -9.99
C ASN A 518 -14.00 -25.72 -9.52
N ARG A 519 -12.73 -25.65 -9.91
CA ARG A 519 -11.68 -26.60 -9.55
C ARG A 519 -10.79 -26.03 -8.46
N PHE A 520 -10.44 -26.88 -7.50
CA PHE A 520 -9.60 -26.55 -6.36
C PHE A 520 -8.36 -27.46 -6.35
N GLU A 521 -7.44 -27.16 -7.26
CA GLU A 521 -6.21 -27.90 -7.54
C GLU A 521 -5.21 -26.94 -8.20
N SER A 522 -3.91 -27.30 -8.23
CA SER A 522 -2.89 -26.49 -8.90
C SER A 522 -3.00 -26.58 -10.43
N ALA A 523 -2.79 -25.45 -11.10
CA ALA A 523 -2.58 -25.36 -12.54
C ALA A 523 -1.14 -25.76 -12.94
N VAL A 524 -0.25 -26.00 -11.98
CA VAL A 524 1.16 -26.40 -12.19
C VAL A 524 1.89 -25.40 -13.09
N LEU A 525 1.68 -24.11 -12.81
CA LEU A 525 2.39 -23.03 -13.51
C LEU A 525 3.86 -22.97 -13.07
N ALA A 526 4.77 -22.74 -14.02
CA ALA A 526 6.20 -22.55 -13.74
C ALA A 526 6.74 -21.34 -14.51
N ARG A 527 7.85 -20.76 -14.05
CA ARG A 527 8.46 -19.60 -14.74
C ARG A 527 8.96 -19.97 -16.14
N GLY A 528 8.48 -19.25 -17.15
CA GLY A 528 8.90 -19.36 -18.54
C GLY A 528 10.36 -18.94 -18.70
N GLY A 529 11.15 -19.73 -19.43
CA GLY A 529 12.58 -19.47 -19.62
C GLY A 529 12.91 -18.27 -20.52
N ASP A 530 11.92 -17.73 -21.24
CA ASP A 530 12.04 -16.63 -22.18
C ASP A 530 11.53 -15.28 -21.64
N ASP A 531 10.56 -15.29 -20.73
CA ASP A 531 9.89 -14.09 -20.21
C ASP A 531 9.79 -13.99 -18.67
N ASN A 532 10.17 -15.05 -17.95
CA ASN A 532 10.09 -15.21 -16.50
C ASN A 532 8.66 -15.18 -15.89
N LEU A 533 7.62 -15.26 -16.71
CA LEU A 533 6.22 -15.30 -16.27
C LEU A 533 5.80 -16.71 -15.85
N PHE A 534 4.81 -16.85 -14.97
CA PHE A 534 4.22 -18.16 -14.66
C PHE A 534 3.35 -18.64 -15.82
N ARG A 535 3.83 -19.67 -16.52
CA ARG A 535 3.24 -20.28 -17.71
C ARG A 535 2.70 -21.68 -17.41
N PRO A 536 1.64 -22.14 -18.10
CA PRO A 536 1.25 -23.54 -18.09
C PRO A 536 2.39 -24.45 -18.56
N THR A 537 2.45 -25.67 -18.02
CA THR A 537 3.49 -26.66 -18.28
C THR A 537 2.91 -27.93 -18.92
N VAL A 538 3.77 -28.88 -19.29
CA VAL A 538 3.32 -30.21 -19.75
C VAL A 538 2.61 -31.03 -18.66
N ASP A 539 2.78 -30.64 -17.40
CA ASP A 539 2.14 -31.26 -16.23
C ASP A 539 0.91 -30.45 -15.74
N SER A 540 0.60 -29.32 -16.38
CA SER A 540 -0.66 -28.61 -16.15
C SER A 540 -1.86 -29.51 -16.47
N PRO A 541 -2.93 -29.47 -15.66
CA PRO A 541 -4.16 -30.18 -15.98
C PRO A 541 -4.85 -29.52 -17.17
N ASP A 542 -5.86 -30.20 -17.76
CA ASP A 542 -6.59 -29.65 -18.91
C ASP A 542 -7.21 -28.28 -18.57
N LEU A 543 -6.75 -27.22 -19.24
CA LEU A 543 -7.26 -25.85 -19.08
C LEU A 543 -8.30 -25.50 -20.15
N THR A 544 -8.65 -26.44 -21.05
CA THR A 544 -9.52 -26.19 -22.21
C THR A 544 -10.97 -25.90 -21.80
N VAL A 545 -11.55 -24.82 -22.31
CA VAL A 545 -12.95 -24.42 -22.10
C VAL A 545 -13.61 -23.96 -23.39
N ALA A 546 -14.87 -24.31 -23.59
CA ALA A 546 -15.65 -23.75 -24.69
C ALA A 546 -15.97 -22.28 -24.38
N MET A 547 -15.67 -21.36 -25.31
CA MET A 547 -15.99 -19.95 -25.14
C MET A 547 -17.51 -19.80 -24.96
N GLN A 548 -17.97 -19.46 -23.75
CA GLN A 548 -19.40 -19.29 -23.49
C GLN A 548 -19.90 -18.05 -24.23
N ALA A 549 -20.74 -18.27 -25.24
CA ALA A 549 -21.20 -17.23 -26.17
C ALA A 549 -22.14 -16.17 -25.55
N THR A 550 -22.33 -16.16 -24.22
CA THR A 550 -23.42 -15.44 -23.57
C THR A 550 -23.03 -14.19 -22.78
N GLN A 551 -21.92 -14.14 -22.01
CA GLN A 551 -21.69 -13.04 -21.04
C GLN A 551 -20.22 -12.60 -20.84
N ALA A 552 -19.68 -11.85 -21.83
CA ALA A 552 -18.64 -10.81 -21.69
C ALA A 552 -17.12 -11.10 -21.78
N LEU A 553 -16.67 -12.05 -22.62
CA LEU A 553 -15.37 -11.88 -23.29
C LEU A 553 -15.52 -10.99 -24.53
N ASN A 554 -15.15 -9.71 -24.41
CA ASN A 554 -14.92 -8.84 -25.56
C ASN A 554 -13.46 -8.87 -26.05
N SER A 555 -12.49 -9.22 -25.19
CA SER A 555 -11.08 -9.29 -25.61
C SER A 555 -10.89 -10.41 -26.62
N VAL A 556 -10.37 -10.03 -27.79
CA VAL A 556 -10.09 -10.91 -28.92
C VAL A 556 -8.75 -11.63 -28.74
N TYR A 557 -7.86 -11.08 -27.91
CA TYR A 557 -6.49 -11.53 -27.75
C TYR A 557 -6.20 -11.98 -26.32
N ASP A 558 -5.31 -12.95 -26.17
CA ASP A 558 -4.76 -13.36 -24.88
C ASP A 558 -3.61 -12.43 -24.43
N MET A 559 -2.87 -12.79 -23.36
CA MET A 559 -1.83 -11.94 -22.79
C MET A 559 -0.61 -11.79 -23.72
N ASP A 560 -0.41 -12.76 -24.61
CA ASP A 560 0.67 -12.79 -25.58
C ASP A 560 0.30 -12.11 -26.91
N GLY A 561 -0.90 -11.53 -26.98
CA GLY A 561 -1.42 -10.92 -28.20
C GLY A 561 -1.79 -11.95 -29.27
N GLN A 562 -2.10 -13.19 -28.86
CA GLN A 562 -2.56 -14.26 -29.74
C GLN A 562 -4.09 -14.27 -29.80
N LEU A 563 -4.65 -14.46 -31.00
CA LEU A 563 -6.10 -14.54 -31.19
C LEU A 563 -6.65 -15.75 -30.44
N ARG A 564 -7.55 -15.53 -29.47
CA ARG A 564 -8.18 -16.62 -28.73
C ARG A 564 -9.01 -17.52 -29.65
N SER A 565 -8.95 -18.82 -29.45
CA SER A 565 -9.73 -19.76 -30.26
C SER A 565 -11.17 -19.88 -29.74
N GLY A 566 -12.06 -20.48 -30.54
CA GLY A 566 -13.44 -20.74 -30.12
C GLY A 566 -13.57 -21.76 -28.96
N THR A 567 -12.47 -22.45 -28.63
CA THR A 567 -12.34 -23.36 -27.50
C THR A 567 -11.05 -22.99 -26.76
N THR A 568 -11.13 -21.91 -26.00
CA THR A 568 -10.00 -21.22 -25.35
C THR A 568 -9.54 -21.91 -24.04
N SER A 569 -8.70 -21.25 -23.26
CA SER A 569 -8.15 -21.69 -21.98
C SER A 569 -8.75 -20.96 -20.77
N ILE A 570 -8.71 -21.60 -19.60
CA ILE A 570 -8.79 -20.91 -18.29
C ILE A 570 -7.51 -20.07 -18.12
N GLY A 571 -7.64 -18.83 -17.65
CA GLY A 571 -6.53 -17.91 -17.40
C GLY A 571 -6.20 -16.99 -18.57
N ALA A 572 -5.18 -16.15 -18.37
CA ALA A 572 -4.80 -15.08 -19.29
C ALA A 572 -3.95 -15.55 -20.49
N ASP A 573 -3.44 -16.78 -20.44
CA ASP A 573 -2.56 -17.43 -21.43
C ASP A 573 -3.36 -18.50 -22.18
N GLU A 574 -3.47 -18.43 -23.51
CA GLU A 574 -3.96 -19.56 -24.31
C GLU A 574 -2.78 -20.35 -24.87
N VAL A 575 -2.61 -21.59 -24.39
CA VAL A 575 -1.58 -22.50 -24.89
C VAL A 575 -1.92 -22.90 -26.33
N THR A 576 -1.41 -22.13 -27.31
CA THR A 576 -1.59 -22.42 -28.73
C THR A 576 -0.31 -22.93 -29.40
N ASP A 577 -0.46 -23.59 -30.56
CA ASP A 577 0.64 -23.93 -31.45
C ASP A 577 1.26 -22.70 -32.18
N GLN A 578 0.82 -21.47 -31.89
CA GLN A 578 1.34 -20.27 -32.55
C GLN A 578 2.73 -19.92 -32.00
N SER A 579 3.75 -20.07 -32.84
CA SER A 579 5.16 -19.92 -32.45
C SER A 579 5.62 -18.47 -32.21
N VAL A 580 4.72 -17.49 -32.15
CA VAL A 580 5.06 -16.07 -31.97
C VAL A 580 4.12 -15.43 -30.94
N ARG A 581 4.71 -14.96 -29.85
CA ARG A 581 4.09 -14.02 -28.91
C ARG A 581 4.37 -12.60 -29.41
N THR A 582 3.34 -11.77 -29.55
CA THR A 582 3.45 -10.39 -30.07
C THR A 582 3.39 -9.34 -28.97
N VAL A 583 2.87 -9.74 -27.80
CA VAL A 583 2.83 -8.95 -26.57
C VAL A 583 3.63 -9.66 -25.49
N LYS A 584 4.25 -8.88 -24.61
CA LYS A 584 5.05 -9.27 -23.45
C LYS A 584 4.97 -8.13 -22.41
N PRO A 585 5.39 -8.34 -21.15
CA PRO A 585 5.60 -7.25 -20.20
C PRO A 585 6.54 -6.19 -20.79
N LEU A 586 6.10 -4.94 -20.82
CA LEU A 586 6.86 -3.84 -21.39
C LEU A 586 8.08 -3.50 -20.53
N THR A 587 9.19 -3.20 -21.19
CA THR A 587 10.41 -2.69 -20.60
C THR A 587 10.67 -1.26 -21.09
N PHE A 588 11.61 -0.54 -20.47
CA PHE A 588 12.03 0.80 -20.91
C PHE A 588 12.47 0.86 -22.40
N ALA A 589 12.89 -0.26 -22.99
CA ALA A 589 13.22 -0.32 -24.42
C ALA A 589 11.99 -0.20 -25.33
N ASP A 590 10.85 -0.74 -24.90
CA ASP A 590 9.63 -0.90 -25.69
C ASP A 590 8.73 0.35 -25.71
N VAL A 591 9.04 1.35 -24.86
CA VAL A 591 8.27 2.59 -24.66
C VAL A 591 9.14 3.85 -24.79
N GLY A 592 8.51 5.02 -24.65
CA GLY A 592 9.15 6.34 -24.77
C GLY A 592 9.49 6.69 -26.23
N PRO A 593 10.38 7.68 -26.44
CA PRO A 593 10.68 8.18 -27.78
C PRO A 593 11.19 7.09 -28.74
N VAL A 594 10.93 7.29 -30.03
CA VAL A 594 11.26 6.34 -31.11
C VAL A 594 12.37 6.85 -32.01
N ASN A 595 12.49 8.17 -32.18
CA ASN A 595 13.53 8.84 -32.96
C ASN A 595 14.81 9.10 -32.13
N TYR A 596 14.73 9.03 -30.80
CA TYR A 596 15.89 9.11 -29.91
C TYR A 596 15.70 8.20 -28.68
N LYS A 597 16.75 8.05 -27.86
CA LYS A 597 16.66 7.44 -26.53
C LYS A 597 17.43 8.29 -25.53
N VAL A 598 16.96 8.28 -24.29
CA VAL A 598 17.69 8.77 -23.11
C VAL A 598 18.13 7.57 -22.27
N THR A 599 19.14 7.75 -21.42
CA THR A 599 19.45 6.78 -20.36
C THR A 599 18.22 6.54 -19.50
N LYS A 600 17.95 5.28 -19.11
CA LYS A 600 16.83 4.96 -18.22
C LYS A 600 16.91 5.84 -16.95
N PRO A 601 15.90 6.67 -16.65
CA PRO A 601 15.91 7.52 -15.47
C PRO A 601 16.06 6.68 -14.18
N ALA A 602 17.01 7.07 -13.33
CA ALA A 602 17.32 6.35 -12.10
C ALA A 602 16.14 6.39 -11.10
N PRO A 603 15.91 5.32 -10.32
CA PRO A 603 14.92 5.34 -9.24
C PRO A 603 15.29 6.36 -8.16
N ILE A 604 14.27 7.01 -7.59
CA ILE A 604 14.45 7.85 -6.40
C ILE A 604 14.55 6.96 -5.15
N VAL A 605 13.67 5.97 -5.00
CA VAL A 605 13.80 4.93 -3.96
C VAL A 605 14.57 3.75 -4.55
N VAL A 606 15.68 3.38 -3.92
CA VAL A 606 16.56 2.29 -4.33
C VAL A 606 16.73 1.29 -3.19
N THR A 607 16.94 0.01 -3.52
CA THR A 607 17.27 -1.04 -2.55
C THR A 607 18.75 -1.37 -2.62
N ALA A 608 19.39 -1.55 -1.47
CA ALA A 608 20.70 -2.20 -1.37
C ALA A 608 20.63 -3.63 -1.96
N PRO A 609 21.72 -4.15 -2.55
CA PRO A 609 21.71 -5.39 -3.32
C PRO A 609 21.78 -6.64 -2.44
N ILE A 610 20.78 -6.84 -1.58
CA ILE A 610 20.61 -8.08 -0.82
C ILE A 610 20.32 -9.21 -1.81
N LYS A 611 21.19 -10.22 -1.85
CA LYS A 611 21.00 -11.39 -2.71
C LYS A 611 20.03 -12.37 -2.09
N ASN A 612 19.25 -13.04 -2.94
CA ASN A 612 18.31 -14.10 -2.55
C ASN A 612 17.42 -13.70 -1.35
N SER A 613 16.93 -12.45 -1.35
CA SER A 613 16.28 -11.85 -0.18
C SER A 613 14.85 -12.36 0.09
N ASN A 614 14.31 -13.13 -0.86
CA ASN A 614 13.04 -13.87 -0.78
C ASN A 614 13.24 -15.39 -0.66
N PHE A 615 14.47 -15.87 -0.45
CA PHE A 615 14.82 -17.29 -0.21
C PHE A 615 14.36 -18.31 -1.27
N GLU A 616 13.91 -17.87 -2.45
CA GLU A 616 13.48 -18.72 -3.57
C GLU A 616 14.63 -19.57 -4.16
N ASN A 617 15.88 -19.26 -3.83
CA ASN A 617 17.04 -20.10 -4.12
C ASN A 617 17.67 -20.69 -2.84
N TRP A 618 16.83 -21.23 -1.96
CA TRP A 618 17.23 -21.82 -0.67
C TRP A 618 18.03 -20.81 0.18
N LEU A 619 19.11 -21.25 0.81
CA LEU A 619 20.05 -20.41 1.59
C LEU A 619 21.23 -19.89 0.74
N THR A 620 21.12 -19.86 -0.58
CA THR A 620 22.21 -19.32 -1.43
C THR A 620 22.50 -17.87 -1.07
N ASP A 621 23.78 -17.51 -1.00
CA ASP A 621 24.30 -16.21 -0.52
C ASP A 621 24.01 -15.86 0.96
N TRP A 622 23.52 -16.82 1.76
CA TRP A 622 23.30 -16.68 3.20
C TRP A 622 23.87 -17.91 3.95
N ASP A 623 25.17 -17.90 4.29
CA ASP A 623 25.84 -19.05 4.91
C ASP A 623 26.61 -18.75 6.22
N ASN A 624 26.63 -17.49 6.68
CA ASN A 624 27.27 -17.05 7.93
C ASN A 624 26.46 -17.36 9.22
N GLY A 625 25.66 -18.43 9.21
CA GLY A 625 24.68 -18.68 10.26
C GLY A 625 25.23 -19.29 11.56
N GLN A 626 24.44 -19.14 12.63
CA GLN A 626 24.60 -19.86 13.90
C GLN A 626 23.26 -20.50 14.29
N GLY A 627 23.29 -21.51 15.18
CA GLY A 627 22.09 -22.29 15.52
C GLY A 627 21.54 -23.08 14.34
N ASP A 628 20.23 -23.34 14.32
CA ASP A 628 19.57 -24.05 13.23
C ASP A 628 18.85 -23.06 12.30
N TYR A 629 19.09 -23.21 11.00
CA TYR A 629 18.52 -22.37 9.94
C TYR A 629 18.31 -23.20 8.65
N TYR A 630 17.13 -23.09 8.05
CA TYR A 630 16.73 -23.83 6.85
C TYR A 630 15.61 -23.08 6.11
N THR A 631 15.21 -23.55 4.92
CA THR A 631 14.01 -23.02 4.24
C THR A 631 12.81 -23.96 4.42
N VAL A 632 11.63 -23.36 4.55
CA VAL A 632 10.32 -24.02 4.57
C VAL A 632 9.55 -23.71 3.29
N THR A 633 8.57 -24.56 2.96
CA THR A 633 7.74 -24.44 1.74
C THR A 633 6.25 -24.69 2.05
N GLY A 634 5.38 -24.33 1.12
CA GLY A 634 3.94 -24.63 1.20
C GLY A 634 3.21 -23.78 2.25
N GLN A 635 2.44 -24.42 3.13
CA GLN A 635 1.54 -23.74 4.10
C GLN A 635 2.26 -22.93 5.18
N ASN A 636 3.54 -23.23 5.45
CA ASN A 636 4.33 -22.54 6.47
C ASN A 636 5.10 -21.35 5.90
N ALA A 637 5.39 -21.37 4.60
CA ALA A 637 6.10 -20.33 3.90
C ALA A 637 5.19 -19.12 3.61
N PHE A 638 5.79 -17.96 3.44
CA PHE A 638 5.15 -16.76 2.91
C PHE A 638 5.09 -16.86 1.38
N SER A 639 6.22 -16.71 0.69
CA SER A 639 6.34 -17.04 -0.75
C SER A 639 6.67 -18.54 -0.94
N GLY A 640 7.03 -18.98 -2.15
CA GLY A 640 7.30 -20.39 -2.46
C GLY A 640 8.30 -21.06 -1.53
N GLN A 641 9.36 -20.34 -1.13
CA GLN A 641 10.28 -20.69 -0.05
C GLN A 641 10.46 -19.52 0.93
N THR A 642 10.64 -19.83 2.21
CA THR A 642 10.86 -18.83 3.27
C THR A 642 11.94 -19.33 4.23
N LEU A 643 12.78 -18.43 4.77
CA LEU A 643 13.76 -18.77 5.81
C LEU A 643 13.02 -19.07 7.13
N GLU A 644 13.36 -20.19 7.78
CA GLU A 644 13.03 -20.48 9.18
C GLU A 644 14.31 -20.65 10.02
N LEU A 645 14.33 -20.01 11.18
CA LEU A 645 15.35 -20.10 12.22
C LEU A 645 14.77 -20.80 13.46
N ALA A 646 15.57 -21.64 14.11
CA ALA A 646 15.23 -22.35 15.34
C ALA A 646 16.46 -22.47 16.27
N ASN A 647 16.28 -22.90 17.53
CA ASN A 647 17.39 -23.13 18.47
C ASN A 647 18.33 -21.90 18.63
N ASN A 648 17.74 -20.71 18.80
CA ASN A 648 18.44 -19.40 18.79
C ASN A 648 19.23 -19.11 17.50
N GLY A 649 18.72 -19.59 16.35
CA GLY A 649 19.32 -19.41 15.05
C GLY A 649 19.48 -17.95 14.60
N SER A 650 20.52 -17.71 13.82
CA SER A 650 20.80 -16.45 13.12
C SER A 650 21.45 -16.71 11.76
N ILE A 651 21.33 -15.75 10.85
CA ILE A 651 21.96 -15.79 9.53
C ILE A 651 22.31 -14.36 9.08
N SER A 652 23.40 -14.17 8.34
CA SER A 652 23.83 -12.83 7.90
C SER A 652 24.37 -12.79 6.48
N GLN A 653 24.38 -11.59 5.89
CA GLN A 653 24.95 -11.26 4.58
C GLN A 653 25.61 -9.87 4.65
N GLU A 654 26.80 -9.75 4.06
CA GLU A 654 27.43 -8.44 3.82
C GLU A 654 26.75 -7.74 2.63
N VAL A 655 26.32 -6.49 2.82
CA VAL A 655 25.48 -5.75 1.88
C VAL A 655 26.05 -4.35 1.61
N ASP A 656 26.31 -4.04 0.34
CA ASP A 656 26.75 -2.70 -0.09
C ASP A 656 25.69 -1.63 0.21
N VAL A 657 26.11 -0.50 0.79
CA VAL A 657 25.24 0.65 1.10
C VAL A 657 25.84 1.97 0.62
N LEU A 658 24.98 2.95 0.36
CA LEU A 658 25.40 4.32 0.08
C LEU A 658 25.76 5.00 1.41
N PRO A 659 26.91 5.67 1.53
CA PRO A 659 27.26 6.42 2.74
C PRO A 659 26.41 7.68 2.86
N ASN A 660 26.15 8.12 4.09
CA ASN A 660 25.37 9.32 4.45
C ASN A 660 23.90 9.26 3.98
N HIS A 661 23.30 8.07 4.04
CA HIS A 661 21.93 7.82 3.61
C HIS A 661 21.07 7.25 4.74
N HIS A 662 19.80 7.64 4.74
CA HIS A 662 18.77 7.08 5.60
C HIS A 662 18.13 5.86 4.93
N TYR A 663 18.08 4.75 5.63
CA TYR A 663 17.56 3.47 5.17
C TYR A 663 16.40 2.99 6.05
N GLU A 664 15.47 2.26 5.44
CA GLU A 664 14.51 1.39 6.13
C GLU A 664 14.88 -0.07 5.84
N LEU A 665 15.29 -0.80 6.88
CA LEU A 665 15.40 -2.25 6.85
C LEU A 665 14.02 -2.86 7.10
N SER A 666 13.65 -3.90 6.35
CA SER A 666 12.30 -4.42 6.37
C SER A 666 12.21 -5.86 5.87
N ALA A 667 11.17 -6.57 6.30
CA ALA A 667 10.90 -7.98 5.95
C ALA A 667 9.45 -8.37 6.26
N PHE A 668 8.96 -9.44 5.63
CA PHE A 668 7.82 -10.19 6.16
C PHE A 668 8.33 -11.15 7.23
N VAL A 669 7.71 -11.13 8.42
CA VAL A 669 8.15 -11.93 9.57
C VAL A 669 7.00 -12.68 10.25
N LYS A 670 7.33 -13.83 10.82
CA LYS A 670 6.45 -14.67 11.66
C LYS A 670 7.28 -15.29 12.79
N GLY A 671 6.70 -15.49 13.97
CA GLY A 671 7.45 -15.95 15.15
C GLY A 671 8.24 -14.84 15.88
N ASN A 672 9.31 -15.22 16.58
CA ASN A 672 10.11 -14.33 17.43
C ASN A 672 11.32 -13.77 16.67
N TYR A 673 11.13 -12.65 15.98
CA TYR A 673 12.11 -12.09 15.05
C TYR A 673 12.98 -10.99 15.70
N ALA A 674 14.21 -10.85 15.19
CA ALA A 674 15.06 -9.69 15.33
C ALA A 674 15.73 -9.36 13.99
N LEU A 675 15.84 -8.06 13.69
CA LEU A 675 16.54 -7.51 12.53
C LEU A 675 17.68 -6.63 13.03
N SER A 676 18.90 -6.91 12.58
CA SER A 676 20.11 -6.25 13.06
C SER A 676 21.03 -5.83 11.92
N ILE A 677 21.79 -4.75 12.12
CA ILE A 677 22.88 -4.33 11.24
C ILE A 677 24.14 -4.12 12.08
N ASP A 678 25.28 -4.65 11.63
CA ASP A 678 26.58 -4.60 12.31
C ASP A 678 26.52 -5.08 13.78
N GLY A 679 25.71 -6.11 14.04
CA GLY A 679 25.47 -6.68 15.37
C GLY A 679 24.57 -5.82 16.30
N LYS A 680 24.02 -4.69 15.82
CA LYS A 680 23.07 -3.86 16.55
C LYS A 680 21.64 -4.22 16.17
N GLU A 681 20.87 -4.70 17.14
CA GLU A 681 19.42 -4.93 17.02
C GLU A 681 18.72 -3.59 16.70
N LEU A 682 18.08 -3.51 15.53
CA LEU A 682 17.30 -2.34 15.09
C LEU A 682 15.84 -2.48 15.49
N THR A 683 15.29 -3.69 15.39
CA THR A 683 13.95 -4.03 15.86
C THR A 683 13.84 -5.50 16.20
N LYS A 684 12.90 -5.84 17.08
CA LYS A 684 12.49 -7.21 17.39
C LYS A 684 11.03 -7.29 17.80
N GLY A 685 10.45 -8.48 17.75
CA GLY A 685 9.12 -8.72 18.29
C GLY A 685 8.65 -10.16 18.13
N GLU A 686 7.39 -10.37 18.49
CA GLU A 686 6.70 -11.64 18.33
C GLU A 686 5.50 -11.46 17.37
N VAL A 687 5.43 -12.30 16.35
CA VAL A 687 4.28 -12.41 15.45
C VAL A 687 3.65 -13.78 15.59
N SER A 688 2.63 -13.85 16.43
CA SER A 688 1.81 -15.04 16.65
C SER A 688 0.62 -15.12 15.69
N GLY A 689 0.12 -16.35 15.47
CA GLY A 689 -0.94 -16.67 14.52
C GLY A 689 -0.40 -17.12 13.16
N ASP A 690 -1.29 -17.36 12.20
CA ASP A 690 -0.92 -17.97 10.92
C ASP A 690 -0.30 -16.98 9.91
N GLN A 691 -0.66 -15.71 10.00
CA GLN A 691 -0.28 -14.68 9.03
C GLN A 691 1.06 -14.00 9.37
N TYR A 692 1.90 -13.86 8.35
CA TYR A 692 3.10 -13.01 8.39
C TYR A 692 2.70 -11.54 8.57
N LYS A 693 3.62 -10.74 9.14
CA LYS A 693 3.50 -9.28 9.20
C LYS A 693 4.66 -8.61 8.50
N TRP A 694 4.38 -7.54 7.77
CA TRP A 694 5.40 -6.62 7.29
C TRP A 694 5.93 -5.79 8.46
N VAL A 695 7.26 -5.72 8.61
CA VAL A 695 7.94 -4.91 9.63
C VAL A 695 9.02 -4.04 8.99
N THR A 696 9.28 -2.88 9.59
CA THR A 696 10.25 -1.88 9.15
C THR A 696 11.05 -1.34 10.34
N ALA A 697 12.30 -0.97 10.12
CA ALA A 697 13.17 -0.35 11.11
C ALA A 697 14.18 0.61 10.45
N PRO A 698 14.34 1.83 10.99
CA PRO A 698 15.26 2.81 10.43
C PRO A 698 16.72 2.45 10.72
N TYR A 699 17.59 2.79 9.77
CA TYR A 699 19.04 2.69 9.86
C TYR A 699 19.67 3.89 9.13
N ASP A 700 20.67 4.54 9.72
CA ASP A 700 21.45 5.57 9.05
C ASP A 700 22.85 5.02 8.79
N SER A 701 23.31 5.05 7.53
CA SER A 701 24.58 4.42 7.13
C SER A 701 25.83 5.19 7.57
N GLU A 702 25.69 6.42 8.08
CA GLU A 702 26.79 7.31 8.47
C GLU A 702 27.90 7.37 7.39
N SER A 703 29.07 6.78 7.64
CA SER A 703 30.18 6.71 6.68
C SER A 703 30.41 5.32 6.07
N ALA A 704 29.56 4.35 6.41
CA ALA A 704 29.64 2.98 5.91
C ALA A 704 29.33 2.90 4.41
N THR A 705 30.06 2.04 3.71
CA THR A 705 29.82 1.68 2.31
C THR A 705 29.39 0.22 2.14
N SER A 706 29.43 -0.55 3.22
CA SER A 706 28.99 -1.94 3.33
C SER A 706 28.69 -2.24 4.80
N VAL A 707 27.73 -3.12 5.07
CA VAL A 707 27.24 -3.47 6.42
C VAL A 707 26.92 -4.96 6.52
N ASP A 708 27.01 -5.55 7.72
CA ASP A 708 26.56 -6.93 7.97
C ASP A 708 25.09 -6.94 8.39
N LEU A 709 24.21 -7.33 7.47
CA LEU A 709 22.77 -7.50 7.72
C LEU A 709 22.52 -8.87 8.35
N SER A 710 21.96 -8.90 9.56
CA SER A 710 21.64 -10.13 10.30
C SER A 710 20.15 -10.28 10.58
N LEU A 711 19.64 -11.49 10.35
CA LEU A 711 18.30 -11.96 10.74
C LEU A 711 18.47 -12.99 11.86
N SER A 712 17.75 -12.86 12.97
CA SER A 712 17.89 -13.80 14.08
C SER A 712 16.63 -13.98 14.92
N ILE A 713 16.65 -15.01 15.78
CA ILE A 713 15.85 -15.00 17.02
C ILE A 713 16.50 -13.98 17.99
N PRO A 714 15.74 -13.16 18.72
CA PRO A 714 16.30 -12.21 19.69
C PRO A 714 16.89 -12.94 20.91
N GLU A 715 18.06 -12.52 21.42
CA GLU A 715 18.67 -13.14 22.60
C GLU A 715 17.77 -13.05 23.86
N TYR A 716 17.00 -11.95 23.96
CA TYR A 716 16.04 -11.71 25.04
C TYR A 716 14.66 -11.34 24.49
N VAL A 717 13.64 -11.99 25.04
CA VAL A 717 12.21 -11.81 24.72
C VAL A 717 11.46 -11.19 25.89
N THR A 718 10.36 -10.49 25.57
CA THR A 718 9.47 -9.89 26.58
C THR A 718 8.43 -10.90 27.05
N VAL A 719 8.60 -11.43 28.25
CA VAL A 719 7.65 -12.36 28.86
C VAL A 719 6.56 -11.59 29.60
N LYS A 720 5.29 -11.94 29.38
CA LYS A 720 4.14 -11.49 30.19
C LYS A 720 3.95 -12.45 31.35
N ALA A 721 4.01 -11.96 32.58
CA ALA A 721 3.68 -12.75 33.76
C ALA A 721 2.15 -12.99 33.82
N PRO A 722 1.69 -14.18 34.27
CA PRO A 722 0.26 -14.49 34.33
C PRO A 722 -0.42 -13.68 35.43
N ILE A 723 -1.29 -12.76 35.03
CA ILE A 723 -2.23 -12.05 35.92
C ILE A 723 -3.63 -12.62 35.66
N ALA A 724 -4.35 -12.96 36.73
CA ALA A 724 -5.72 -13.45 36.65
C ALA A 724 -6.72 -12.30 36.51
N ASP A 725 -7.69 -12.44 35.61
CA ASP A 725 -8.72 -11.42 35.29
C ASP A 725 -8.17 -9.99 35.11
N PRO A 726 -7.12 -9.78 34.27
CA PRO A 726 -6.40 -8.50 34.17
C PRO A 726 -7.28 -7.34 33.67
N ASP A 727 -8.32 -7.65 32.88
CA ASP A 727 -9.32 -6.72 32.33
C ASP A 727 -10.60 -6.63 33.20
N PHE A 728 -10.57 -7.18 34.42
CA PHE A 728 -11.69 -7.17 35.38
C PHE A 728 -13.04 -7.62 34.82
N THR A 729 -13.03 -8.51 33.82
CA THR A 729 -14.22 -8.99 33.12
C THR A 729 -14.98 -9.99 33.98
N ASN A 730 -14.29 -10.91 34.65
CA ASN A 730 -14.90 -11.84 35.61
C ASN A 730 -15.43 -11.06 36.83
N TYR A 731 -14.67 -10.08 37.31
CA TYR A 731 -15.09 -9.16 38.37
C TYR A 731 -16.35 -8.36 37.97
N TYR A 732 -16.47 -7.91 36.72
CA TYR A 732 -17.70 -7.31 36.18
C TYR A 732 -18.89 -8.27 36.24
N HIS A 733 -18.68 -9.54 35.96
CA HIS A 733 -19.66 -10.62 36.11
C HIS A 733 -19.85 -11.12 37.56
N LYS A 734 -19.31 -10.41 38.56
CA LYS A 734 -19.41 -10.65 40.02
C LYS A 734 -18.57 -11.83 40.54
N ASP A 735 -17.56 -12.28 39.80
CA ASP A 735 -16.55 -13.19 40.30
C ASP A 735 -15.30 -12.41 40.72
N ALA A 736 -15.12 -12.24 42.03
CA ALA A 736 -13.97 -11.55 42.61
C ALA A 736 -12.82 -12.51 43.01
N SER A 737 -12.88 -13.79 42.66
CA SER A 737 -11.91 -14.81 43.10
C SER A 737 -10.45 -14.52 42.73
N SER A 738 -10.22 -13.74 41.67
CA SER A 738 -8.89 -13.36 41.18
C SER A 738 -8.28 -12.15 41.92
N TRP A 739 -9.03 -11.47 42.79
CA TRP A 739 -8.66 -10.15 43.30
C TRP A 739 -8.90 -10.01 44.82
N ILE A 740 -7.89 -9.50 45.54
CA ILE A 740 -8.04 -9.13 46.95
C ILE A 740 -8.58 -7.70 46.99
N ILE A 741 -9.82 -7.55 47.47
CA ILE A 741 -10.51 -6.26 47.52
C ILE A 741 -10.26 -5.57 48.86
N HIS A 742 -9.85 -4.30 48.80
CA HIS A 742 -9.59 -3.43 49.95
C HIS A 742 -10.59 -2.27 49.95
N GLU A 743 -11.76 -2.44 50.59
CA GLU A 743 -12.75 -1.36 50.61
C GLU A 743 -12.46 -0.29 51.68
N GLU A 744 -11.89 -0.68 52.82
CA GLU A 744 -11.70 0.17 54.00
C GLU A 744 -13.01 0.91 54.38
N SER A 745 -13.05 2.25 54.35
CA SER A 745 -14.29 3.04 54.45
C SER A 745 -14.84 3.55 53.10
N GLY A 746 -14.17 3.21 51.99
CA GLY A 746 -14.60 3.49 50.63
C GLY A 746 -15.45 2.37 50.02
N ASP A 747 -15.38 2.23 48.69
CA ASP A 747 -16.11 1.22 47.92
C ASP A 747 -15.28 0.81 46.70
N VAL A 748 -15.25 -0.50 46.44
CA VAL A 748 -14.64 -1.09 45.24
C VAL A 748 -15.71 -1.85 44.49
N GLY A 749 -15.98 -1.44 43.24
CA GLY A 749 -17.09 -1.98 42.47
C GLY A 749 -16.79 -2.10 40.99
N SER A 750 -17.50 -2.95 40.25
CA SER A 750 -17.25 -3.13 38.82
C SER A 750 -17.81 -2.00 37.96
N SER A 751 -17.34 -1.88 36.70
CA SER A 751 -17.89 -0.98 35.70
C SER A 751 -17.98 -1.62 34.31
N SER A 752 -18.90 -1.13 33.49
CA SER A 752 -19.05 -1.50 32.08
C SER A 752 -18.25 -0.60 31.12
N ASP A 753 -17.48 0.34 31.65
CA ASP A 753 -16.42 1.01 30.86
C ASP A 753 -15.22 0.04 30.79
N SER A 754 -14.42 0.08 29.72
CA SER A 754 -13.15 -0.67 29.56
C SER A 754 -12.21 0.11 28.65
N ALA A 755 -10.91 -0.17 28.74
CA ALA A 755 -9.87 0.30 27.84
C ALA A 755 -9.89 -0.45 26.48
N PHE A 756 -10.19 -1.75 26.47
CA PHE A 756 -10.00 -2.62 25.29
C PHE A 756 -11.16 -3.56 24.96
N THR A 757 -11.98 -3.94 25.94
CA THR A 757 -13.10 -4.90 25.75
C THR A 757 -14.44 -4.18 25.67
N GLU A 758 -15.53 -4.87 25.34
CA GLU A 758 -16.87 -4.24 25.41
C GLU A 758 -17.22 -3.74 26.83
N LYS A 759 -16.84 -4.51 27.87
CA LYS A 759 -17.22 -4.30 29.28
C LYS A 759 -16.24 -4.98 30.22
N GLY A 760 -15.60 -4.20 31.09
CA GLY A 760 -14.70 -4.72 32.11
C GLY A 760 -13.81 -3.58 32.63
N SER A 761 -13.96 -3.23 33.90
CA SER A 761 -12.99 -2.41 34.66
C SER A 761 -13.43 -2.35 36.13
N MET A 762 -12.50 -1.97 37.00
CA MET A 762 -12.77 -1.75 38.43
C MET A 762 -12.88 -0.25 38.73
N ARG A 763 -13.85 0.12 39.57
CA ARG A 763 -14.03 1.45 40.17
C ARG A 763 -13.53 1.45 41.60
N LEU A 764 -12.72 2.44 41.94
CA LEU A 764 -12.28 2.73 43.31
C LEU A 764 -12.85 4.10 43.68
N ARG A 765 -13.60 4.22 44.79
CA ARG A 765 -14.35 5.46 45.07
C ARG A 765 -14.71 5.66 46.54
N PHE A 766 -15.11 6.90 46.85
CA PHE A 766 -15.91 7.21 48.04
C PHE A 766 -17.34 7.55 47.65
N LYS A 767 -18.31 6.81 48.21
CA LYS A 767 -19.73 6.98 47.95
C LYS A 767 -20.32 8.12 48.77
N LEU A 768 -21.02 9.06 48.12
CA LEU A 768 -21.72 10.15 48.82
C LEU A 768 -22.81 9.64 49.79
N GLU A 769 -23.45 8.50 49.48
CA GLU A 769 -24.39 7.81 50.37
C GLU A 769 -23.74 7.31 51.69
N ASN A 770 -22.42 7.15 51.70
CA ASN A 770 -21.62 6.71 52.86
C ASN A 770 -20.91 7.87 53.58
N ASP A 771 -21.33 9.14 53.37
CA ASP A 771 -20.62 10.33 53.89
C ASP A 771 -20.37 10.33 55.41
N ALA A 772 -21.23 9.67 56.19
CA ALA A 772 -21.10 9.53 57.64
C ALA A 772 -19.99 8.55 58.07
N THR A 773 -19.52 7.68 57.16
CA THR A 773 -18.49 6.65 57.43
C THR A 773 -17.22 6.82 56.61
N ASN A 774 -17.25 7.55 55.50
CA ASN A 774 -16.07 7.81 54.65
C ASN A 774 -14.93 8.49 55.43
N ASN A 775 -13.75 7.86 55.46
CA ASN A 775 -12.49 8.45 55.88
C ASN A 775 -11.60 8.64 54.64
N PHE A 776 -11.42 9.88 54.16
CA PHE A 776 -10.65 10.16 52.95
C PHE A 776 -9.13 9.96 53.07
N GLN A 777 -8.65 9.49 54.23
CA GLN A 777 -7.27 9.01 54.42
C GLN A 777 -7.13 7.50 54.13
N ASP A 778 -8.23 6.77 54.12
CA ASP A 778 -8.29 5.39 53.67
C ASP A 778 -8.09 5.32 52.14
N GLN A 779 -7.61 4.18 51.65
CA GLN A 779 -7.17 4.01 50.28
C GLN A 779 -7.86 2.81 49.61
N PRO A 780 -9.15 2.94 49.25
CA PRO A 780 -9.90 1.84 48.65
C PRO A 780 -9.25 1.39 47.35
N GLY A 781 -9.07 0.09 47.20
CA GLY A 781 -8.15 -0.48 46.22
C GLY A 781 -8.26 -1.99 46.03
N VAL A 782 -7.34 -2.52 45.26
CA VAL A 782 -7.26 -3.93 44.91
C VAL A 782 -5.79 -4.38 44.88
N SER A 783 -5.56 -5.65 45.21
CA SER A 783 -4.28 -6.31 44.96
C SER A 783 -4.41 -7.73 44.44
N GLN A 784 -3.33 -8.23 43.84
CA GLN A 784 -3.19 -9.62 43.42
C GLN A 784 -1.74 -10.08 43.65
N VAL A 785 -1.56 -11.31 44.12
CA VAL A 785 -0.25 -11.96 44.17
C VAL A 785 0.02 -12.58 42.81
N VAL A 786 1.14 -12.22 42.20
CA VAL A 786 1.66 -12.81 40.96
C VAL A 786 2.86 -13.67 41.33
N ASP A 787 2.72 -14.97 41.10
CA ASP A 787 3.72 -16.00 41.37
C ASP A 787 4.53 -16.37 40.11
N GLY A 788 5.66 -17.06 40.29
CA GLY A 788 6.43 -17.63 39.19
C GLY A 788 7.36 -16.64 38.49
N LEU A 789 7.70 -15.52 39.13
CA LEU A 789 8.63 -14.53 38.60
C LEU A 789 10.09 -14.98 38.81
N PRO A 790 11.00 -14.66 37.87
CA PRO A 790 12.43 -14.83 38.09
C PRO A 790 12.94 -13.87 39.16
N THR A 791 13.92 -14.31 39.94
CA THR A 791 14.57 -13.49 40.97
C THR A 791 15.59 -12.52 40.36
N ASN A 792 15.86 -11.44 41.08
CA ASN A 792 16.81 -10.36 40.76
C ASN A 792 16.60 -9.75 39.35
N THR A 793 15.37 -9.80 38.85
CA THR A 793 14.98 -9.39 37.50
C THR A 793 14.20 -8.09 37.54
N ASP A 794 14.50 -7.17 36.62
CA ASP A 794 13.72 -5.95 36.44
C ASP A 794 12.41 -6.25 35.70
N VAL A 795 11.30 -5.84 36.31
CA VAL A 795 9.94 -6.04 35.80
C VAL A 795 9.24 -4.69 35.61
N THR A 796 8.40 -4.60 34.59
CA THR A 796 7.54 -3.44 34.31
C THR A 796 6.10 -3.80 34.65
N PHE A 797 5.51 -3.10 35.62
CA PHE A 797 4.08 -3.18 35.93
C PHE A 797 3.36 -2.00 35.28
N SER A 798 2.28 -2.30 34.55
CA SER A 798 1.43 -1.30 33.92
C SER A 798 -0.06 -1.63 34.05
N MET A 799 -0.89 -0.61 33.93
CA MET A 799 -2.35 -0.71 33.82
C MET A 799 -2.90 0.50 33.05
N TYR A 800 -4.19 0.50 32.76
CA TYR A 800 -4.90 1.62 32.18
C TYR A 800 -5.78 2.30 33.23
N TYR A 801 -5.68 3.62 33.34
CA TYR A 801 -6.32 4.44 34.36
C TYR A 801 -7.22 5.51 33.72
N CYS A 802 -8.45 5.65 34.22
CA CYS A 802 -9.41 6.67 33.76
C CYS A 802 -10.02 7.42 34.95
N ASP A 803 -9.94 8.76 34.91
CA ASP A 803 -10.68 9.67 35.78
C ASP A 803 -11.58 10.58 34.94
N LYS A 804 -12.87 10.61 35.25
CA LYS A 804 -13.90 11.40 34.54
C LYS A 804 -13.99 12.85 34.98
N MET A 805 -13.24 13.26 35.99
CA MET A 805 -13.11 14.64 36.45
C MET A 805 -11.84 15.32 35.89
N HIS A 806 -11.06 14.59 35.07
CA HIS A 806 -9.91 15.09 34.33
C HIS A 806 -8.90 15.82 35.25
N ASP A 807 -8.47 17.03 34.88
CA ASP A 807 -7.36 17.72 35.53
C ASP A 807 -7.78 18.45 36.82
N ASP A 808 -9.08 18.66 37.00
CA ASP A 808 -9.72 19.21 38.20
C ASP A 808 -10.07 18.13 39.25
N SER A 809 -9.59 16.90 39.06
CA SER A 809 -9.77 15.86 40.06
C SER A 809 -9.00 16.16 41.36
N ILE A 810 -9.53 15.66 42.46
CA ILE A 810 -8.82 15.60 43.76
C ILE A 810 -8.43 14.15 44.10
N ALA A 811 -8.61 13.24 43.14
CA ALA A 811 -8.28 11.84 43.21
C ALA A 811 -7.05 11.55 42.33
N SER A 812 -6.13 10.76 42.85
CA SER A 812 -5.00 10.18 42.13
C SER A 812 -5.05 8.66 42.24
N LEU A 813 -4.42 7.98 41.30
CA LEU A 813 -4.16 6.55 41.40
C LEU A 813 -2.81 6.31 42.08
N GLY A 814 -2.83 5.65 43.24
CA GLY A 814 -1.67 4.97 43.79
C GLY A 814 -1.56 3.57 43.17
N PHE A 815 -0.36 3.15 42.76
CA PHE A 815 -0.13 1.77 42.31
C PHE A 815 1.32 1.35 42.50
N GLY A 816 1.58 0.05 42.46
CA GLY A 816 2.93 -0.49 42.53
C GLY A 816 2.98 -1.96 42.92
N ALA A 817 4.08 -2.35 43.55
CA ALA A 817 4.33 -3.73 43.96
C ALA A 817 4.98 -3.82 45.34
N LYS A 818 4.68 -4.90 46.06
CA LYS A 818 5.20 -5.25 47.38
C LYS A 818 5.69 -6.69 47.40
N THR A 819 6.59 -7.02 48.33
CA THR A 819 6.89 -8.43 48.66
C THR A 819 5.64 -9.11 49.23
N VAL A 820 5.37 -10.37 48.90
CA VAL A 820 4.24 -11.10 49.52
C VAL A 820 4.42 -11.19 51.04
N ALA A 821 3.34 -10.99 51.80
CA ALA A 821 3.33 -11.06 53.26
C ALA A 821 2.13 -11.87 53.77
N ALA A 822 2.16 -12.28 55.05
CA ALA A 822 1.08 -13.06 55.68
C ALA A 822 -0.28 -12.33 55.74
N LYS A 823 -0.28 -11.01 55.50
CA LYS A 823 -1.46 -10.19 55.25
C LYS A 823 -1.17 -9.32 54.04
N SER A 824 -2.14 -9.25 53.14
CA SER A 824 -2.13 -8.40 51.95
C SER A 824 -1.76 -6.94 52.28
N LEU A 825 -1.01 -6.32 51.37
CA LEU A 825 -0.43 -4.97 51.43
C LEU A 825 0.55 -4.69 52.59
N GLN A 826 0.79 -5.64 53.52
CA GLN A 826 1.75 -5.45 54.63
C GLN A 826 3.21 -5.74 54.25
N GLY A 827 3.47 -6.10 52.99
CA GLY A 827 4.80 -6.30 52.44
C GLY A 827 5.65 -5.03 52.30
N LYS A 828 6.97 -5.24 52.21
CA LYS A 828 7.93 -4.19 51.87
C LYS A 828 7.63 -3.71 50.44
N SER A 829 7.56 -2.40 50.25
CA SER A 829 7.40 -1.81 48.91
C SER A 829 8.62 -2.11 48.04
N LEU A 830 8.37 -2.59 46.82
CA LEU A 830 9.34 -2.76 45.74
C LEU A 830 9.30 -1.54 44.80
N ALA A 831 8.09 -1.13 44.43
CA ALA A 831 7.79 0.18 43.84
C ALA A 831 6.44 0.69 44.35
N SER A 832 6.31 2.02 44.38
CA SER A 832 5.04 2.71 44.58
C SER A 832 5.10 4.03 43.82
N LYS A 833 4.05 4.32 43.06
CA LYS A 833 3.91 5.52 42.24
C LYS A 833 2.50 6.07 42.42
N VAL A 834 2.39 7.40 42.41
CA VAL A 834 1.10 8.11 42.41
C VAL A 834 1.04 8.92 41.12
N VAL A 835 -0.10 8.84 40.43
CA VAL A 835 -0.33 9.53 39.15
C VAL A 835 -1.70 10.20 39.15
N HIS A 836 -1.75 11.42 38.60
CA HIS A 836 -2.98 12.17 38.38
C HIS A 836 -3.29 12.25 36.88
N ASN A 837 -4.56 12.39 36.47
CA ASN A 837 -4.93 12.42 35.04
C ASN A 837 -4.19 13.51 34.23
N LYS A 838 -3.94 14.66 34.87
CA LYS A 838 -3.22 15.81 34.28
C LYS A 838 -1.78 15.48 33.87
N ASP A 839 -1.17 14.47 34.52
CA ASP A 839 0.22 14.06 34.26
C ASP A 839 0.31 13.10 33.06
N LEU A 840 -0.83 12.80 32.42
CA LEU A 840 -1.01 11.78 31.39
C LEU A 840 -1.60 12.36 30.10
N ALA A 841 -1.16 13.55 29.68
CA ALA A 841 -1.61 14.16 28.43
C ALA A 841 -1.24 13.29 27.22
N ASP A 842 0.02 12.82 27.18
CA ASP A 842 0.63 12.10 26.07
C ASP A 842 0.67 10.57 26.26
N ALA A 843 0.00 10.06 27.30
CA ALA A 843 -0.04 8.62 27.59
C ALA A 843 -0.85 7.85 26.54
N ALA A 844 -0.41 6.63 26.21
CA ALA A 844 -1.13 5.71 25.33
C ALA A 844 -2.56 5.47 25.84
N LYS A 845 -3.54 5.45 24.93
CA LYS A 845 -4.97 5.37 25.26
C LYS A 845 -5.55 4.01 24.93
N GLY A 846 -6.55 3.58 25.69
CA GLY A 846 -7.35 2.39 25.38
C GLY A 846 -8.06 2.55 24.03
N THR A 847 -8.13 1.48 23.24
CA THR A 847 -8.74 1.49 21.90
C THR A 847 -10.27 1.54 21.95
N TYR A 848 -10.90 1.08 23.03
CA TYR A 848 -12.36 1.10 23.21
C TYR A 848 -12.85 2.39 23.87
N LYS A 849 -12.14 2.92 24.88
CA LYS A 849 -12.43 4.24 25.49
C LYS A 849 -11.16 5.01 25.80
N ASP A 850 -11.08 6.22 25.24
CA ASP A 850 -9.93 7.10 25.25
C ASP A 850 -9.61 7.75 26.62
N CYS A 851 -10.54 7.72 27.57
CA CYS A 851 -10.30 8.18 28.95
C CYS A 851 -9.33 7.27 29.71
N PHE A 852 -9.21 6.00 29.30
CA PHE A 852 -8.25 5.07 29.86
C PHE A 852 -6.87 5.35 29.27
N LYS A 853 -5.95 5.76 30.12
CA LYS A 853 -4.58 6.15 29.79
C LYS A 853 -3.60 5.21 30.48
N GLN A 854 -2.59 4.74 29.77
CA GLN A 854 -1.60 3.81 30.32
C GLN A 854 -0.76 4.48 31.41
N VAL A 855 -0.54 3.76 32.50
CA VAL A 855 0.38 4.14 33.57
C VAL A 855 1.31 2.96 33.85
N SER A 856 2.57 3.24 34.17
CA SER A 856 3.58 2.21 34.44
C SER A 856 4.60 2.59 35.51
N THR A 857 5.19 1.57 36.11
CA THR A 857 6.33 1.65 37.03
C THR A 857 7.21 0.41 36.88
N THR A 858 8.50 0.54 37.16
CA THR A 858 9.46 -0.57 37.15
C THR A 858 9.94 -0.89 38.55
N PHE A 859 10.32 -2.14 38.81
CA PHE A 859 11.00 -2.57 40.03
C PHE A 859 11.81 -3.84 39.77
N ASN A 860 12.79 -4.12 40.64
CA ASN A 860 13.50 -5.38 40.63
C ASN A 860 12.82 -6.38 41.59
N THR A 861 12.67 -7.64 41.20
CA THR A 861 12.08 -8.69 42.04
C THR A 861 12.92 -9.03 43.26
N GLY A 862 14.24 -8.81 43.23
CA GLY A 862 15.17 -9.32 44.24
C GLY A 862 15.02 -10.83 44.42
N ASP A 863 15.28 -11.36 45.61
CA ASP A 863 15.14 -12.80 45.86
C ASP A 863 13.67 -13.30 45.95
N ASN A 864 12.68 -12.52 45.50
CA ASN A 864 11.26 -12.86 45.56
C ASN A 864 10.79 -13.49 44.23
N GLY A 865 10.37 -14.76 44.26
CA GLY A 865 9.70 -15.42 43.13
C GLY A 865 8.20 -15.06 42.98
N SER A 866 7.69 -14.22 43.89
CA SER A 866 6.29 -13.78 43.94
C SER A 866 6.21 -12.35 44.45
N VAL A 867 5.30 -11.54 43.89
CA VAL A 867 5.06 -10.16 44.34
C VAL A 867 3.58 -9.87 44.42
N GLU A 868 3.20 -8.95 45.29
CA GLU A 868 1.84 -8.43 45.38
C GLU A 868 1.73 -7.11 44.64
N LEU A 869 1.04 -7.11 43.49
CA LEU A 869 0.71 -5.92 42.73
C LEU A 869 -0.51 -5.24 43.35
N PHE A 870 -0.54 -3.91 43.38
CA PHE A 870 -1.67 -3.16 43.94
C PHE A 870 -2.02 -1.90 43.15
N ALA A 871 -3.28 -1.50 43.25
CA ALA A 871 -3.82 -0.22 42.79
C ALA A 871 -4.85 0.30 43.79
N ASN A 872 -4.81 1.58 44.12
CA ASN A 872 -5.67 2.20 45.12
C ASN A 872 -5.99 3.66 44.79
N LEU A 873 -7.17 4.10 45.22
CA LEU A 873 -7.53 5.52 45.22
C LEU A 873 -6.73 6.25 46.29
N ILE A 874 -6.22 7.43 45.94
CA ILE A 874 -5.61 8.38 46.88
C ILE A 874 -6.34 9.72 46.70
N ILE A 875 -6.92 10.24 47.77
CA ILE A 875 -7.41 11.63 47.80
C ILE A 875 -6.23 12.55 48.12
N ASP A 876 -6.20 13.75 47.54
CA ASP A 876 -5.15 14.75 47.80
C ASP A 876 -4.92 14.92 49.32
N PRO A 877 -3.76 14.51 49.85
CA PRO A 877 -3.51 14.46 51.29
C PRO A 877 -3.35 15.85 51.92
N THR A 878 -3.34 16.93 51.11
CA THR A 878 -3.34 18.30 51.60
C THR A 878 -4.74 18.81 51.99
N LEU A 879 -5.81 18.09 51.62
CA LEU A 879 -7.19 18.46 51.90
C LEU A 879 -7.71 17.87 53.22
N THR A 880 -8.42 18.68 53.99
CA THR A 880 -9.20 18.18 55.13
C THR A 880 -10.50 17.53 54.66
N SER A 881 -11.10 16.67 55.49
CA SER A 881 -12.39 16.02 55.18
C SER A 881 -13.50 17.03 54.84
N ASP A 882 -13.51 18.21 55.47
CA ASP A 882 -14.48 19.26 55.16
C ASP A 882 -14.24 19.88 53.78
N GLN A 883 -12.98 20.02 53.35
CA GLN A 883 -12.62 20.50 52.00
C GLN A 883 -12.98 19.46 50.93
N VAL A 884 -12.77 18.16 51.19
CA VAL A 884 -13.21 17.08 50.29
C VAL A 884 -14.75 17.04 50.21
N LYS A 885 -15.45 17.19 51.34
CA LYS A 885 -16.92 17.24 51.37
C LYS A 885 -17.51 18.47 50.68
N ALA A 886 -16.79 19.59 50.64
CA ALA A 886 -17.16 20.78 49.90
C ALA A 886 -16.81 20.72 48.40
N ASN A 887 -16.02 19.74 47.95
CA ASN A 887 -15.58 19.64 46.57
C ASN A 887 -16.73 19.22 45.61
N GLU A 888 -16.74 19.79 44.42
CA GLU A 888 -17.80 19.57 43.42
C GLU A 888 -17.83 18.12 42.89
N ASN A 889 -16.67 17.45 42.83
CA ASN A 889 -16.54 16.07 42.37
C ASN A 889 -17.22 15.11 43.37
N TYR A 890 -17.03 15.36 44.67
CA TYR A 890 -17.63 14.55 45.73
C TYR A 890 -19.14 14.83 45.90
N THR A 891 -19.55 16.09 45.93
CA THR A 891 -20.98 16.48 46.07
C THR A 891 -21.84 16.04 44.88
N LYS A 892 -21.25 15.80 43.70
CA LYS A 892 -21.91 15.17 42.54
C LYS A 892 -21.87 13.63 42.56
N GLY A 893 -21.29 13.00 43.58
CA GLY A 893 -21.12 11.55 43.66
C GLY A 893 -20.14 10.98 42.63
N LYS A 894 -19.16 11.77 42.20
CA LYS A 894 -18.18 11.44 41.14
C LYS A 894 -16.73 11.31 41.64
N LEU A 895 -16.52 11.17 42.95
CA LEU A 895 -15.19 10.90 43.51
C LEU A 895 -14.81 9.42 43.29
N GLU A 896 -14.60 9.05 42.03
CA GLU A 896 -14.25 7.70 41.57
C GLU A 896 -13.13 7.74 40.53
N VAL A 897 -12.22 6.77 40.60
CA VAL A 897 -11.25 6.45 39.53
C VAL A 897 -11.54 5.06 38.98
N ARG A 898 -11.06 4.77 37.77
CA ARG A 898 -11.12 3.43 37.17
C ARG A 898 -9.76 2.91 36.77
N ILE A 899 -9.62 1.60 36.87
CA ILE A 899 -8.46 0.83 36.46
C ILE A 899 -8.90 -0.35 35.59
N ASP A 900 -8.07 -0.66 34.59
CA ASP A 900 -8.28 -1.75 33.64
C ASP A 900 -6.92 -2.32 33.15
N HIS A 901 -6.94 -3.49 32.51
CA HIS A 901 -5.81 -4.13 31.83
C HIS A 901 -4.49 -4.15 32.61
N PHE A 902 -4.44 -4.87 33.74
CA PHE A 902 -3.18 -5.10 34.47
C PHE A 902 -2.21 -5.96 33.65
N ALA A 903 -0.98 -5.50 33.47
CA ALA A 903 0.08 -6.24 32.79
C ALA A 903 1.42 -6.10 33.54
N LEU A 904 2.08 -7.23 33.79
CA LEU A 904 3.43 -7.30 34.35
C LEU A 904 4.35 -8.01 33.34
N THR A 905 5.44 -7.37 32.93
CA THR A 905 6.36 -7.90 31.93
C THR A 905 7.81 -7.86 32.38
N TYR A 906 8.65 -8.73 31.82
CA TYR A 906 10.09 -8.78 32.06
C TYR A 906 10.86 -9.31 30.85
N GLN A 907 12.16 -9.06 30.80
CA GLN A 907 13.03 -9.69 29.81
C GLN A 907 13.50 -11.05 30.33
N ALA A 908 13.36 -12.09 29.51
CA ALA A 908 13.95 -13.41 29.74
C ALA A 908 14.82 -13.78 28.55
N LYS A 909 15.84 -14.62 28.77
CA LYS A 909 16.59 -15.19 27.64
C LYS A 909 15.64 -16.03 26.78
N ALA A 910 15.74 -15.92 25.46
CA ALA A 910 15.02 -16.79 24.54
C ALA A 910 15.28 -18.27 24.85
N SER A 911 14.22 -19.07 24.73
CA SER A 911 14.26 -20.51 24.87
C SER A 911 14.54 -21.17 23.51
N ASP A 912 15.14 -22.36 23.53
CA ASP A 912 15.60 -23.04 22.31
C ASP A 912 14.43 -23.46 21.38
N ASP A 913 13.20 -23.53 21.91
CA ASP A 913 11.98 -23.88 21.18
C ASP A 913 11.33 -22.73 20.40
N LEU A 914 11.87 -21.51 20.47
CA LEU A 914 11.39 -20.39 19.67
C LEU A 914 11.81 -20.55 18.20
N THR A 915 10.93 -20.13 17.28
CA THR A 915 11.22 -20.01 15.86
C THR A 915 11.02 -18.59 15.35
N ALA A 916 11.69 -18.26 14.25
CA ALA A 916 11.54 -17.01 13.51
C ALA A 916 11.57 -17.28 12.02
N ASN A 917 10.60 -16.77 11.26
CA ASN A 917 10.55 -16.88 9.82
C ASN A 917 10.70 -15.51 9.15
N PHE A 918 11.40 -15.43 8.02
CA PHE A 918 11.69 -14.20 7.29
C PHE A 918 11.54 -14.38 5.77
N ASP A 919 10.90 -13.41 5.11
CA ASP A 919 10.75 -13.36 3.65
C ASP A 919 10.80 -11.90 3.12
N GLU A 920 11.05 -11.76 1.81
CA GLU A 920 11.23 -10.51 1.04
C GLU A 920 11.97 -9.40 1.81
N VAL A 921 13.18 -9.71 2.28
CA VAL A 921 14.02 -8.77 3.04
C VAL A 921 14.49 -7.63 2.13
N ARG A 922 14.33 -6.39 2.59
CA ARG A 922 14.69 -5.17 1.83
C ARG A 922 15.35 -4.14 2.74
N LEU A 923 16.46 -3.59 2.28
CA LEU A 923 17.14 -2.43 2.87
C LEU A 923 17.06 -1.29 1.86
N ALA A 924 16.12 -0.36 2.04
CA ALA A 924 15.74 0.63 1.03
C ALA A 924 16.05 2.07 1.47
N THR A 925 16.55 2.90 0.56
CA THR A 925 16.91 4.31 0.78
C THR A 925 16.44 5.20 -0.37
N ARG A 926 16.61 6.52 -0.23
CA ARG A 926 16.33 7.53 -1.25
C ARG A 926 17.58 8.23 -1.73
N THR A 927 17.74 8.33 -3.05
CA THR A 927 18.84 9.04 -3.71
C THR A 927 18.67 10.56 -3.73
N ASP A 928 17.47 11.07 -3.44
CA ASP A 928 17.17 12.50 -3.32
C ASP A 928 17.30 13.05 -1.88
N GLN A 929 17.74 12.21 -0.94
CA GLN A 929 18.03 12.60 0.44
C GLN A 929 19.54 12.77 0.65
N ASN A 930 19.91 13.83 1.38
CA ASN A 930 21.11 13.82 2.20
C ASN A 930 20.66 13.56 3.63
N THR A 931 21.54 13.01 4.49
CA THR A 931 21.27 12.79 5.92
C THR A 931 20.54 13.98 6.55
N PRO A 932 19.48 13.77 7.35
CA PRO A 932 18.92 14.82 8.17
C PRO A 932 20.06 15.49 8.94
N LYS A 933 20.13 16.82 8.90
CA LYS A 933 20.98 17.54 9.85
C LYS A 933 20.42 17.24 11.23
N THR A 934 21.18 16.52 12.04
CA THR A 934 20.90 16.43 13.46
C THR A 934 21.00 17.84 14.04
N ASP A 935 19.87 18.35 14.55
CA ASP A 935 19.85 19.58 15.33
C ASP A 935 20.53 19.31 16.68
N ASP A 936 21.85 19.55 16.74
CA ASP A 936 22.69 19.60 17.96
C ASP A 936 22.32 20.79 18.88
#